data_AF-A0A7S2DM19-F1
#
_entry.id   AF-A0A7S2DM19-F1
#
_cell.length_a   1.000
_cell.length_b   1.000
_cell.length_c   1.000
_cell.angle_alpha   90.00
_cell.angle_beta   90.00
_cell.angle_gamma   90.00
#
_symmetry.space_group_name_H-M   'P 1'
#
loop_
_entity.id
_entity.type
_entity.pdbx_description
1 polymer ?
#
loop_
_entity_poly.entity_id
_entity_poly.type
_entity_poly.pdbx_seq_one_letter_code
_entity_poly.pdbx_strand_id
1 'polypeptide(L)'
;AGSIVAGVGVAATAAVYLLSNLEADQDTTEVDQRAEPTLLRWLRRKSFWRRVVRLRPAEYQQEEEGDEQEYVQDAARTASTVSVRGAQKLQSHVGYNQKLVAEREAIYAMMQHIQRIEELDYTPTGKYREASEEEVLWPLIETSNCLLVPGAYFGDEGKGKTVDAIACHPDVKVVARVNSGENAGHTVIGETGVKYDFHLCPSGLLTPGKVNMVGPECVMDPVSFMQREIRQLIETDVFYMDRLFIGNVHLVCPHHKLLDLIGSWAAPNLSTLQGMGPVHASKAMRRGLRLDHLFNGREGPGGARARLERDMTTYFGALKDMDVTEEDLLLKARANDKIQAHVLGFISAKDKAGYVLDLFDEWVVNNPRFPPRADVSYELRNVIASGGKVLLEGPQSYFLSNAAEKIWDSGTSANTDASGMLCASRLNIGCSTFKPLFINIHKTPGSSRVGSGANPCSFVPQHYFSTTNSSKDDFEEMKLDWRDVSNKYFASIQPNGLLKPGLYSNATGTYDLGVAMAAATCIHPSHREFGVTSGRPRVVGFFDCVAHAEVMQVQGPYCSISAFDRGDDYDAYAVCIAYIFIHPKGSTMVSNGRTFESGTIIKAGEQLPTQQILHYCQPIVKQVRGWRDTPIFARSEWWKKQAHPVTLPAPVCELLDIIEHFTKTIVISIGNGPRGDEIIYIERRR
;
A
#
# COMPACT_ATOMS: atom_id res chain seq x y z
N ALA A 1 -3.01 29.73 -25.07
CA ALA A 1 -4.49 29.77 -24.93
C ALA A 1 -5.11 28.52 -25.54
N GLY A 2 -4.82 27.36 -24.94
CA GLY A 2 -5.34 26.07 -25.35
C GLY A 2 -5.17 25.10 -24.18
N SER A 3 -6.13 25.12 -23.25
CA SER A 3 -6.33 24.12 -22.18
C SER A 3 -7.42 24.52 -21.16
N ILE A 4 -8.52 25.17 -21.58
CA ILE A 4 -9.71 25.40 -20.73
C ILE A 4 -11.00 24.99 -21.47
N VAL A 5 -10.96 23.85 -22.16
CA VAL A 5 -12.17 23.19 -22.69
C VAL A 5 -12.02 21.68 -22.46
N ALA A 6 -12.08 21.26 -21.20
CA ALA A 6 -12.26 19.85 -20.82
C ALA A 6 -13.00 19.68 -19.46
N GLY A 7 -13.35 20.78 -18.78
CA GLY A 7 -13.94 20.74 -17.43
C GLY A 7 -15.44 21.00 -17.32
N VAL A 8 -16.15 21.24 -18.44
CA VAL A 8 -17.57 21.64 -18.41
C VAL A 8 -18.52 20.49 -18.80
N GLY A 9 -18.00 19.38 -19.36
CA GLY A 9 -18.82 18.24 -19.79
C GLY A 9 -19.27 17.29 -18.67
N VAL A 10 -18.63 17.30 -17.50
CA VAL A 10 -18.90 16.30 -16.43
C VAL A 10 -19.88 16.82 -15.36
N ALA A 11 -20.06 18.15 -15.24
CA ALA A 11 -21.00 18.73 -14.29
C ALA A 11 -22.46 18.77 -14.80
N ALA A 12 -22.67 18.71 -16.12
CA ALA A 12 -24.01 18.74 -16.71
C ALA A 12 -24.75 17.39 -16.59
N THR A 13 -24.02 16.27 -16.61
CA THR A 13 -24.62 14.92 -16.59
C THR A 13 -25.08 14.50 -15.18
N ALA A 14 -24.42 15.00 -14.12
CA ALA A 14 -24.83 14.74 -12.73
C ALA A 14 -26.09 15.53 -12.32
N ALA A 15 -26.29 16.73 -12.88
CA ALA A 15 -27.48 17.55 -12.61
C ALA A 15 -28.75 16.98 -13.28
N VAL A 16 -28.62 16.35 -14.45
CA VAL A 16 -29.75 15.73 -15.16
C VAL A 16 -30.21 14.43 -14.48
N TYR A 17 -29.31 13.68 -13.84
CA TYR A 17 -29.68 12.44 -13.11
C TYR A 17 -30.34 12.70 -11.75
N LEU A 18 -30.02 13.84 -11.11
CA LEU A 18 -30.65 14.26 -9.84
C LEU A 18 -32.01 14.93 -10.04
N LEU A 19 -32.29 15.48 -11.22
CA LEU A 19 -33.58 16.11 -11.54
C LEU A 19 -34.62 15.12 -12.10
N SER A 20 -34.23 13.93 -12.53
CA SER A 20 -35.16 12.91 -13.04
C SER A 20 -35.77 11.98 -11.97
N ASN A 21 -35.38 12.12 -10.69
CA ASN A 21 -35.86 11.27 -9.58
C ASN A 21 -36.69 12.04 -8.52
N LEU A 22 -37.22 13.22 -8.86
CA LEU A 22 -38.03 14.04 -7.95
C LEU A 22 -39.49 14.25 -8.40
N GLU A 23 -39.98 13.45 -9.36
CA GLU A 23 -41.40 13.40 -9.73
C GLU A 23 -42.02 12.05 -9.38
N ALA A 24 -42.15 11.77 -8.08
CA ALA A 24 -43.06 10.73 -7.56
C ALA A 24 -43.24 10.93 -6.05
N ASP A 25 -44.11 11.86 -5.65
CA ASP A 25 -45.09 11.67 -4.57
C ASP A 25 -45.83 12.98 -4.34
N GLN A 26 -47.08 13.03 -4.82
CA GLN A 26 -48.09 13.95 -4.33
C GLN A 26 -48.85 13.24 -3.22
N ASP A 27 -48.60 13.60 -1.96
CA ASP A 27 -49.68 13.94 -1.03
C ASP A 27 -49.16 14.42 0.32
N THR A 28 -50.02 15.19 1.00
CA THR A 28 -49.96 15.68 2.39
C THR A 28 -49.39 17.08 2.62
N THR A 29 -50.35 17.98 2.77
CA THR A 29 -50.36 19.25 3.50
C THR A 29 -49.83 19.14 4.93
N GLU A 30 -48.87 19.99 5.30
CA GLU A 30 -49.00 20.96 6.41
C GLU A 30 -47.79 21.89 6.46
N VAL A 31 -48.09 23.19 6.54
CA VAL A 31 -47.13 24.28 6.64
C VAL A 31 -46.83 24.50 8.13
N ASP A 32 -45.56 24.42 8.53
CA ASP A 32 -45.10 25.16 9.71
C ASP A 32 -43.92 26.07 9.36
N GLN A 33 -44.12 27.35 9.60
CA GLN A 33 -43.23 28.44 9.28
C GLN A 33 -42.35 28.73 10.50
N ARG A 34 -41.03 28.49 10.39
CA ARG A 34 -39.95 29.26 11.05
C ARG A 34 -38.58 28.61 10.77
N ALA A 35 -37.84 29.16 9.79
CA ALA A 35 -36.39 29.41 9.84
C ALA A 35 -35.81 29.60 8.42
N GLU A 36 -35.70 30.84 7.94
CA GLU A 36 -34.70 31.21 6.92
C GLU A 36 -34.41 32.72 6.96
N PRO A 37 -33.14 33.12 7.20
CA PRO A 37 -32.59 34.21 6.39
C PRO A 37 -31.09 34.05 6.01
N THR A 38 -30.59 32.85 5.75
CA THR A 38 -29.17 32.63 5.38
C THR A 38 -28.94 32.39 3.89
N LEU A 39 -29.88 31.79 3.16
CA LEU A 39 -29.73 31.45 1.74
C LEU A 39 -29.79 32.67 0.81
N LEU A 40 -30.66 33.65 1.13
CA LEU A 40 -30.82 34.89 0.36
C LEU A 40 -29.66 35.89 0.52
N ARG A 41 -28.83 35.75 1.57
CA ARG A 41 -27.58 36.53 1.72
C ARG A 41 -26.46 36.01 0.82
N TRP A 42 -26.46 34.72 0.47
CA TRP A 42 -25.46 34.13 -0.42
C TRP A 42 -25.69 34.52 -1.88
N LEU A 43 -26.96 34.57 -2.33
CA LEU A 43 -27.31 34.88 -3.71
C LEU A 43 -27.08 36.35 -4.11
N ARG A 44 -27.04 37.29 -3.15
CA ARG A 44 -26.79 38.71 -3.43
C ARG A 44 -25.31 39.10 -3.64
N ARG A 45 -24.36 38.19 -3.44
CA ARG A 45 -22.91 38.46 -3.65
C ARG A 45 -22.39 38.12 -5.06
N LYS A 46 -23.22 37.62 -5.98
CA LYS A 46 -22.82 37.24 -7.36
C LYS A 46 -23.02 38.31 -8.45
N SER A 47 -23.08 39.60 -8.10
CA SER A 47 -23.24 40.69 -9.10
C SER A 47 -21.95 41.41 -9.50
N PHE A 48 -20.78 40.99 -9.03
CA PHE A 48 -19.49 41.65 -9.37
C PHE A 48 -18.80 41.12 -10.64
N TRP A 49 -19.14 39.91 -11.12
CA TRP A 49 -18.45 39.27 -12.25
C TRP A 49 -19.11 39.43 -13.63
N ARG A 50 -20.15 40.25 -13.76
CA ARG A 50 -20.81 40.54 -15.05
C ARG A 50 -20.20 41.71 -15.85
N ARG A 51 -18.97 42.16 -15.53
CA ARG A 51 -18.39 43.38 -16.13
C ARG A 51 -17.15 43.21 -17.02
N VAL A 52 -16.76 42.00 -17.43
CA VAL A 52 -15.49 41.79 -18.19
C VAL A 52 -15.65 41.28 -19.64
N VAL A 53 -16.84 41.04 -20.18
CA VAL A 53 -16.95 40.66 -21.61
C VAL A 53 -18.03 41.47 -22.32
N ARG A 54 -17.62 42.58 -22.94
CA ARG A 54 -18.31 43.21 -24.07
C ARG A 54 -17.49 42.88 -25.32
N LEU A 55 -18.01 42.03 -26.20
CA LEU A 55 -17.49 41.88 -27.56
C LEU A 55 -18.37 42.68 -28.52
N ARG A 56 -17.75 43.47 -29.39
CA ARG A 56 -18.35 44.02 -30.62
C ARG A 56 -18.15 43.02 -31.77
N PRO A 57 -19.01 43.03 -32.81
CA PRO A 57 -18.94 42.13 -33.95
C PRO A 57 -18.22 42.76 -35.16
N ALA A 58 -17.49 41.94 -35.92
CA ALA A 58 -17.28 42.05 -37.39
C ALA A 58 -16.41 40.85 -37.83
N GLU A 59 -17.00 39.93 -38.61
CA GLU A 59 -16.69 39.67 -40.02
C GLU A 59 -15.44 38.80 -40.24
N TYR A 60 -15.65 37.56 -40.67
CA TYR A 60 -14.83 36.93 -41.71
C TYR A 60 -15.65 35.84 -42.43
N GLN A 61 -15.50 35.81 -43.75
CA GLN A 61 -16.27 35.04 -44.73
C GLN A 61 -15.87 33.56 -44.81
N GLN A 62 -16.73 32.82 -45.52
CA GLN A 62 -16.68 31.43 -46.00
C GLN A 62 -15.27 30.93 -46.40
N GLU A 63 -14.96 29.67 -46.05
CA GLU A 63 -14.70 28.59 -47.03
C GLU A 63 -14.46 27.21 -46.36
N GLU A 64 -15.09 26.21 -46.99
CA GLU A 64 -14.79 24.77 -47.10
C GLU A 64 -14.92 23.79 -45.91
N GLU A 65 -15.86 22.84 -46.12
CA GLU A 65 -16.01 21.55 -45.45
C GLU A 65 -14.80 20.64 -45.76
N GLY A 66 -14.19 20.05 -44.73
CA GLY A 66 -13.16 19.02 -44.86
C GLY A 66 -12.71 18.43 -43.52
N ASP A 67 -12.89 17.13 -43.37
CA ASP A 67 -12.25 16.21 -42.40
C ASP A 67 -12.66 16.21 -40.92
N GLU A 68 -13.90 15.74 -40.64
CA GLU A 68 -14.26 15.08 -39.38
C GLU A 68 -13.94 13.56 -39.35
N GLN A 69 -13.24 13.01 -40.35
CA GLN A 69 -12.92 11.57 -40.40
C GLN A 69 -11.56 11.18 -39.78
N GLU A 70 -10.68 12.12 -39.47
CA GLU A 70 -9.32 11.79 -39.02
C GLU A 70 -9.22 11.53 -37.49
N TYR A 71 -10.09 12.14 -36.68
CA TYR A 71 -10.06 11.97 -35.21
C TYR A 71 -10.64 10.65 -34.70
N VAL A 72 -11.55 10.02 -35.46
CA VAL A 72 -12.11 8.69 -35.12
C VAL A 72 -11.17 7.57 -35.56
N GLN A 73 -10.39 7.79 -36.63
CA GLN A 73 -9.40 6.82 -37.09
C GLN A 73 -8.17 6.75 -36.20
N ASP A 74 -7.74 7.85 -35.57
CA ASP A 74 -6.58 7.83 -34.67
C ASP A 74 -6.87 7.15 -33.32
N ALA A 75 -8.08 7.32 -32.77
CA ALA A 75 -8.52 6.56 -31.59
C ALA A 75 -8.65 5.05 -31.88
N ALA A 76 -9.18 4.68 -33.05
CA ALA A 76 -9.28 3.30 -33.49
C ALA A 76 -7.90 2.69 -33.84
N ARG A 77 -7.00 3.46 -34.45
CA ARG A 77 -5.61 3.05 -34.73
C ARG A 77 -4.82 2.86 -33.44
N THR A 78 -4.96 3.75 -32.47
CA THR A 78 -4.30 3.62 -31.15
C THR A 78 -4.85 2.44 -30.35
N ALA A 79 -6.17 2.24 -30.33
CA ALA A 79 -6.80 1.06 -29.72
C ALA A 79 -6.38 -0.25 -30.42
N SER A 80 -6.29 -0.25 -31.76
CA SER A 80 -5.84 -1.41 -32.53
C SER A 80 -4.34 -1.70 -32.37
N THR A 81 -3.48 -0.68 -32.22
CA THR A 81 -2.04 -0.87 -31.97
C THR A 81 -1.77 -1.31 -30.53
N VAL A 82 -2.58 -0.86 -29.57
CA VAL A 82 -2.57 -1.36 -28.19
C VAL A 82 -3.05 -2.82 -28.15
N SER A 83 -4.15 -3.17 -28.82
CA SER A 83 -4.66 -4.55 -28.85
C SER A 83 -3.72 -5.50 -29.61
N VAL A 84 -3.03 -5.03 -30.66
CA VAL A 84 -2.03 -5.83 -31.39
C VAL A 84 -0.75 -6.03 -30.54
N ARG A 85 -0.33 -5.03 -29.75
CA ARG A 85 0.78 -5.17 -28.80
C ARG A 85 0.42 -6.05 -27.60
N GLY A 86 -0.81 -5.96 -27.09
CA GLY A 86 -1.37 -6.83 -26.05
C GLY A 86 -1.40 -8.29 -26.51
N ALA A 87 -1.98 -8.55 -27.68
CA ALA A 87 -2.02 -9.89 -28.29
C ALA A 87 -0.63 -10.48 -28.58
N GLN A 88 0.34 -9.69 -29.08
CA GLN A 88 1.72 -10.16 -29.28
C GLN A 88 2.46 -10.45 -27.97
N LYS A 89 2.21 -9.68 -26.89
CA LYS A 89 2.72 -9.98 -25.55
C LYS A 89 2.03 -11.19 -24.92
N LEU A 90 0.72 -11.37 -25.11
CA LEU A 90 0.02 -12.57 -24.68
C LEU A 90 0.58 -13.83 -25.35
N GLN A 91 0.91 -13.75 -26.64
CA GLN A 91 1.57 -14.86 -27.35
C GLN A 91 2.98 -15.16 -26.81
N SER A 92 3.75 -14.15 -26.36
CA SER A 92 5.02 -14.40 -25.66
C SER A 92 4.81 -14.99 -24.26
N HIS A 93 3.69 -14.68 -23.60
CA HIS A 93 3.27 -15.36 -22.37
C HIS A 93 2.91 -16.83 -22.59
N VAL A 94 2.39 -17.24 -23.76
CA VAL A 94 2.10 -18.66 -24.03
C VAL A 94 3.38 -19.52 -23.99
N GLY A 95 4.46 -19.07 -24.64
CA GLY A 95 5.75 -19.79 -24.60
C GLY A 95 6.40 -19.79 -23.21
N TYR A 96 6.30 -18.66 -22.49
CA TYR A 96 6.76 -18.59 -21.10
C TYR A 96 5.94 -19.47 -20.15
N ASN A 97 4.62 -19.53 -20.31
CA ASN A 97 3.73 -20.36 -19.51
C ASN A 97 3.99 -21.86 -19.74
N GLN A 98 4.26 -22.29 -20.97
CA GLN A 98 4.63 -23.69 -21.25
C GLN A 98 5.95 -24.09 -20.57
N LYS A 99 6.97 -23.24 -20.68
CA LYS A 99 8.25 -23.45 -19.99
C LYS A 99 8.06 -23.49 -18.48
N LEU A 100 7.28 -22.56 -17.95
CA LEU A 100 6.99 -22.47 -16.52
C LEU A 100 6.29 -23.73 -16.00
N VAL A 101 5.29 -24.24 -16.72
CA VAL A 101 4.58 -25.45 -16.34
C VAL A 101 5.53 -26.63 -16.29
N ALA A 102 6.40 -26.80 -17.28
CA ALA A 102 7.42 -27.85 -17.27
C ALA A 102 8.38 -27.73 -16.08
N GLU A 103 8.83 -26.51 -15.75
CA GLU A 103 9.67 -26.24 -14.56
C GLU A 103 8.94 -26.60 -13.26
N ARG A 104 7.65 -26.25 -13.14
CA ARG A 104 6.82 -26.57 -11.97
C ARG A 104 6.53 -28.07 -11.86
N GLU A 105 6.26 -28.74 -12.97
CA GLU A 105 6.04 -30.19 -13.02
C GLU A 105 7.29 -30.96 -12.60
N ALA A 106 8.48 -30.51 -13.01
CA ALA A 106 9.74 -31.09 -12.58
C ALA A 106 9.93 -30.97 -11.05
N ILE A 107 9.69 -29.77 -10.49
CA ILE A 107 9.73 -29.55 -9.03
C ILE A 107 8.69 -30.41 -8.32
N TYR A 108 7.46 -30.47 -8.84
CA TYR A 108 6.39 -31.28 -8.25
C TYR A 108 6.74 -32.77 -8.25
N ALA A 109 7.33 -33.29 -9.33
CA ALA A 109 7.77 -34.68 -9.40
C ALA A 109 8.80 -35.04 -8.31
N MET A 110 9.65 -34.07 -7.93
CA MET A 110 10.63 -34.21 -6.85
C MET A 110 10.01 -34.20 -5.44
N MET A 111 8.77 -33.73 -5.26
CA MET A 111 8.14 -33.60 -3.94
C MET A 111 6.83 -34.38 -3.74
N GLN A 112 6.18 -34.83 -4.82
CA GLN A 112 4.85 -35.48 -4.75
C GLN A 112 4.79 -36.74 -3.87
N HIS A 113 5.94 -37.41 -3.68
CA HIS A 113 6.05 -38.64 -2.89
C HIS A 113 6.21 -38.39 -1.39
N ILE A 114 6.30 -37.12 -0.97
CA ILE A 114 6.53 -36.76 0.42
C ILE A 114 5.28 -37.01 1.24
N GLN A 115 5.51 -37.59 2.42
CA GLN A 115 4.44 -37.96 3.34
C GLN A 115 3.71 -36.71 3.83
N ARG A 116 2.40 -36.87 4.02
CA ARG A 116 1.55 -35.87 4.68
C ARG A 116 2.12 -35.58 6.07
N ILE A 117 2.24 -34.30 6.41
CA ILE A 117 2.66 -33.85 7.73
C ILE A 117 1.49 -33.91 8.73
N GLU A 118 1.79 -34.15 10.00
CA GLU A 118 0.80 -34.26 11.09
C GLU A 118 -0.01 -32.97 11.28
N GLU A 119 0.57 -31.80 11.00
CA GLU A 119 -0.08 -30.50 11.14
C GLU A 119 -1.34 -30.37 10.26
N LEU A 120 -1.37 -31.08 9.13
CA LEU A 120 -2.55 -31.06 8.26
C LEU A 120 -3.77 -31.72 8.92
N ASP A 121 -3.57 -32.57 9.93
CA ASP A 121 -4.61 -33.28 10.67
C ASP A 121 -5.19 -32.45 11.84
N TYR A 122 -4.63 -31.27 12.12
CA TYR A 122 -5.21 -30.34 13.09
C TYR A 122 -6.68 -30.06 12.76
N THR A 123 -7.57 -30.28 13.72
CA THR A 123 -9.01 -30.05 13.57
C THR A 123 -9.38 -28.78 14.33
N PRO A 124 -9.82 -27.72 13.65
CA PRO A 124 -10.19 -26.49 14.32
C PRO A 124 -11.43 -26.68 15.19
N THR A 125 -11.41 -26.08 16.38
CA THR A 125 -12.52 -26.14 17.36
C THR A 125 -12.92 -24.76 17.87
N GLY A 126 -12.15 -23.72 17.51
CA GLY A 126 -12.42 -22.34 17.89
C GLY A 126 -13.80 -21.87 17.44
N LYS A 127 -14.48 -21.14 18.33
CA LYS A 127 -15.74 -20.46 18.04
C LYS A 127 -15.57 -18.98 18.34
N TYR A 128 -16.04 -18.14 17.42
CA TYR A 128 -15.87 -16.70 17.52
C TYR A 128 -17.22 -16.02 17.41
N ARG A 129 -17.41 -14.96 18.19
CA ARG A 129 -18.54 -14.05 18.06
C ARG A 129 -18.06 -12.65 17.76
N GLU A 130 -18.91 -11.89 17.08
CA GLU A 130 -18.79 -10.44 17.04
C GLU A 130 -18.84 -9.86 18.46
N ALA A 131 -18.00 -8.87 18.70
CA ALA A 131 -17.92 -8.07 19.90
C ALA A 131 -17.83 -6.59 19.50
N SER A 132 -18.06 -5.71 20.47
CA SER A 132 -17.86 -4.27 20.30
C SER A 132 -16.38 -3.89 20.34
N GLU A 133 -16.07 -2.69 19.85
CA GLU A 133 -14.74 -2.10 19.97
C GLU A 133 -14.34 -1.92 21.45
N GLU A 134 -15.31 -1.54 22.28
CA GLU A 134 -15.16 -1.32 23.72
C GLU A 134 -14.88 -2.61 24.49
N GLU A 135 -15.35 -3.76 24.00
CA GLU A 135 -15.08 -5.07 24.61
C GLU A 135 -13.67 -5.60 24.28
N VAL A 136 -13.11 -5.22 23.12
CA VAL A 136 -11.88 -5.84 22.59
C VAL A 136 -10.72 -4.86 22.48
N LEU A 137 -10.89 -3.76 21.76
CA LEU A 137 -9.81 -2.83 21.45
C LEU A 137 -9.52 -1.87 22.60
N TRP A 138 -10.55 -1.28 23.20
CA TRP A 138 -10.36 -0.26 24.25
C TRP A 138 -9.58 -0.77 25.47
N PRO A 139 -9.81 -1.99 26.00
CA PRO A 139 -9.03 -2.49 27.13
C PRO A 139 -7.52 -2.61 26.83
N LEU A 140 -7.17 -2.92 25.57
CA LEU A 140 -5.77 -2.94 25.12
C LEU A 140 -5.18 -1.53 25.08
N ILE A 141 -5.96 -0.55 24.60
CA ILE A 141 -5.56 0.85 24.55
C ILE A 141 -5.39 1.42 25.97
N GLU A 142 -6.36 1.21 26.85
CA GLU A 142 -6.40 1.75 28.21
C GLU A 142 -5.21 1.30 29.06
N THR A 143 -4.78 0.05 28.89
CA THR A 143 -3.62 -0.52 29.61
C THR A 143 -2.26 -0.10 29.05
N SER A 144 -2.23 0.63 27.94
CA SER A 144 -1.03 1.01 27.19
C SER A 144 -0.87 2.53 27.06
N ASN A 145 0.32 3.03 26.73
CA ASN A 145 0.55 4.46 26.49
C ASN A 145 1.28 4.80 25.18
N CYS A 146 1.84 3.79 24.52
CA CYS A 146 2.39 3.88 23.18
C CYS A 146 1.80 2.77 22.32
N LEU A 147 1.01 3.15 21.33
CA LEU A 147 0.32 2.21 20.45
C LEU A 147 1.04 2.18 19.11
N LEU A 148 1.25 1.00 18.56
CA LEU A 148 1.96 0.80 17.31
C LEU A 148 1.12 -0.07 16.39
N VAL A 149 0.99 0.37 15.14
CA VAL A 149 0.31 -0.39 14.09
C VAL A 149 1.30 -0.73 12.97
N PRO A 150 2.17 -1.75 13.17
CA PRO A 150 3.07 -2.24 12.13
C PRO A 150 2.34 -3.15 11.14
N GLY A 151 2.81 -3.19 9.89
CA GLY A 151 2.36 -4.20 8.92
C GLY A 151 3.08 -5.53 9.15
N ALA A 152 2.39 -6.65 8.92
CA ALA A 152 2.93 -7.98 9.17
C ALA A 152 3.67 -8.60 7.97
N TYR A 153 3.36 -8.20 6.74
CA TYR A 153 3.84 -8.92 5.55
C TYR A 153 4.68 -8.03 4.59
N PHE A 154 4.33 -7.96 3.30
CA PHE A 154 5.02 -7.14 2.29
C PHE A 154 4.26 -5.86 1.89
N GLY A 155 3.59 -5.20 2.84
CA GLY A 155 2.92 -3.93 2.60
C GLY A 155 1.48 -4.07 2.12
N ASP A 156 0.81 -2.91 2.02
CA ASP A 156 -0.57 -2.79 1.56
C ASP A 156 -1.61 -3.65 2.32
N GLU A 157 -1.37 -3.91 3.61
CA GLU A 157 -2.27 -4.70 4.46
C GLU A 157 -3.47 -3.89 4.99
N GLY A 158 -3.69 -2.65 4.53
CA GLY A 158 -4.86 -1.86 4.96
C GLY A 158 -4.77 -1.32 6.40
N LYS A 159 -3.57 -0.96 6.86
CA LYS A 159 -3.30 -0.45 8.22
C LYS A 159 -4.20 0.71 8.65
N GLY A 160 -4.57 1.58 7.70
CA GLY A 160 -5.30 2.82 7.95
C GLY A 160 -6.59 2.62 8.75
N LYS A 161 -7.33 1.53 8.55
CA LYS A 161 -8.55 1.26 9.32
C LYS A 161 -8.32 1.11 10.81
N THR A 162 -7.35 0.26 11.17
CA THR A 162 -6.99 0.05 12.58
C THR A 162 -6.36 1.30 13.18
N VAL A 163 -5.60 2.06 12.39
CA VAL A 163 -5.06 3.35 12.85
C VAL A 163 -6.18 4.34 13.14
N ASP A 164 -7.19 4.44 12.28
CA ASP A 164 -8.35 5.33 12.46
C ASP A 164 -9.19 4.94 13.69
N ALA A 165 -9.48 3.65 13.87
CA ALA A 165 -10.18 3.15 15.05
C ALA A 165 -9.43 3.50 16.36
N ILE A 166 -8.12 3.23 16.41
CA ILE A 166 -7.31 3.59 17.59
C ILE A 166 -7.26 5.11 17.78
N ALA A 167 -7.15 5.88 16.69
CA ALA A 167 -7.14 7.33 16.75
C ALA A 167 -8.43 7.90 17.33
N CYS A 168 -9.58 7.25 17.13
CA CYS A 168 -10.87 7.69 17.68
C CYS A 168 -10.93 7.62 19.22
N HIS A 169 -10.14 6.76 19.87
CA HIS A 169 -10.15 6.65 21.33
C HIS A 169 -9.81 8.00 22.02
N PRO A 170 -10.58 8.46 23.03
CA PRO A 170 -10.43 9.80 23.62
C PRO A 170 -9.04 10.09 24.21
N ASP A 171 -8.39 9.08 24.80
CA ASP A 171 -7.05 9.24 25.40
C ASP A 171 -5.90 9.25 24.40
N VAL A 172 -6.13 8.86 23.15
CA VAL A 172 -5.13 8.99 22.09
C VAL A 172 -5.09 10.45 21.67
N LYS A 173 -3.97 11.13 21.95
CA LYS A 173 -3.83 12.57 21.71
C LYS A 173 -3.03 12.88 20.45
N VAL A 174 -2.02 12.04 20.15
CA VAL A 174 -1.11 12.23 19.02
C VAL A 174 -1.10 11.00 18.14
N VAL A 175 -1.16 11.21 16.82
CA VAL A 175 -0.87 10.22 15.79
C VAL A 175 0.41 10.64 15.07
N ALA A 176 1.41 9.76 15.02
CA ALA A 176 2.72 10.09 14.48
C ALA A 176 3.21 9.05 13.47
N ARG A 177 3.71 9.54 12.33
CA ARG A 177 4.56 8.77 11.42
C ARG A 177 6.00 8.97 11.84
N VAL A 178 6.75 7.91 12.13
CA VAL A 178 8.06 8.04 12.79
C VAL A 178 9.25 7.81 11.87
N ASN A 179 9.11 7.04 10.80
CA ASN A 179 10.18 6.77 9.84
C ASN A 179 9.66 6.54 8.42
N SER A 180 10.57 6.20 7.50
CA SER A 180 10.31 6.04 6.06
C SER A 180 9.87 7.35 5.40
N GLY A 181 9.30 7.30 4.21
CA GLY A 181 8.90 8.50 3.47
C GLY A 181 7.73 8.27 2.53
N GLU A 182 7.74 8.98 1.41
CA GLU A 182 6.67 9.02 0.40
C GLU A 182 6.50 7.70 -0.40
N ASN A 183 7.25 6.65 -0.07
CA ASN A 183 7.10 5.32 -0.65
C ASN A 183 5.99 4.48 0.01
N ALA A 184 5.46 4.92 1.15
CA ALA A 184 4.19 4.43 1.68
C ALA A 184 3.07 5.40 1.29
N GLY A 185 1.87 4.86 1.11
CA GLY A 185 0.66 5.64 0.93
C GLY A 185 -0.51 4.97 1.62
N HIS A 186 -1.45 5.78 2.10
CA HIS A 186 -2.74 5.32 2.58
C HIS A 186 -3.82 6.29 2.09
N THR A 187 -4.98 5.72 1.77
CA THR A 187 -6.17 6.49 1.44
C THR A 187 -7.03 6.62 2.69
N VAL A 188 -7.44 7.85 3.02
CA VAL A 188 -8.45 8.13 4.06
C VAL A 188 -9.67 8.77 3.39
N ILE A 189 -10.86 8.48 3.93
CA ILE A 189 -12.11 9.12 3.51
C ILE A 189 -12.53 10.06 4.63
N GLY A 190 -12.61 11.35 4.37
CA GLY A 190 -13.07 12.34 5.34
C GLY A 190 -14.57 12.26 5.59
N GLU A 191 -15.05 12.97 6.61
CA GLU A 191 -16.46 12.97 7.03
C GLU A 191 -17.44 13.36 5.90
N THR A 192 -17.00 14.23 4.99
CA THR A 192 -17.78 14.69 3.83
C THR A 192 -17.79 13.69 2.66
N GLY A 193 -17.13 12.53 2.82
CA GLY A 193 -16.95 11.53 1.77
C GLY A 193 -15.80 11.83 0.81
N VAL A 194 -15.09 12.95 0.99
CA VAL A 194 -13.92 13.30 0.18
C VAL A 194 -12.77 12.34 0.46
N LYS A 195 -12.13 11.86 -0.60
CA LYS A 195 -10.97 10.96 -0.52
C LYS A 195 -9.68 11.76 -0.47
N TYR A 196 -8.79 11.40 0.46
CA TYR A 196 -7.45 11.94 0.62
C TYR A 196 -6.41 10.84 0.47
N ASP A 197 -5.41 11.07 -0.38
CA ASP A 197 -4.27 10.16 -0.56
C ASP A 197 -3.03 10.73 0.11
N PHE A 198 -2.76 10.28 1.33
CA PHE A 198 -1.60 10.69 2.11
C PHE A 198 -0.45 9.71 1.96
N HIS A 199 0.77 10.24 2.00
CA HIS A 199 1.99 9.47 1.91
C HIS A 199 2.81 9.66 3.18
N LEU A 200 3.01 10.92 3.58
CA LEU A 200 3.75 11.30 4.78
C LEU A 200 2.85 11.84 5.90
N CYS A 201 1.74 12.51 5.57
CA CYS A 201 0.76 12.92 6.57
C CYS A 201 0.23 11.68 7.30
N PRO A 202 0.16 11.70 8.65
CA PRO A 202 -0.52 10.62 9.36
C PRO A 202 -2.02 10.59 9.04
N SER A 203 -2.59 9.40 9.01
CA SER A 203 -4.01 9.16 8.69
C SER A 203 -4.97 9.86 9.66
N GLY A 204 -4.55 10.01 10.93
CA GLY A 204 -5.30 10.71 11.97
C GLY A 204 -5.47 12.22 11.74
N LEU A 205 -4.96 12.77 10.63
CA LEU A 205 -5.10 14.19 10.29
C LEU A 205 -6.56 14.59 10.07
N LEU A 206 -7.39 13.64 9.64
CA LEU A 206 -8.82 13.87 9.46
C LEU A 206 -9.62 13.56 10.73
N THR A 207 -9.03 12.87 11.72
CA THR A 207 -9.72 12.51 12.98
C THR A 207 -9.80 13.71 13.93
N PRO A 208 -11.01 14.18 14.32
CA PRO A 208 -11.19 15.36 15.16
C PRO A 208 -10.41 15.33 16.48
N GLY A 209 -9.85 16.47 16.87
CA GLY A 209 -9.15 16.64 18.15
C GLY A 209 -7.78 15.96 18.24
N LYS A 210 -7.28 15.36 17.17
CA LYS A 210 -5.96 14.70 17.13
C LYS A 210 -4.88 15.63 16.59
N VAL A 211 -3.74 15.62 17.27
CA VAL A 211 -2.49 16.22 16.79
C VAL A 211 -1.72 15.17 15.98
N ASN A 212 -1.16 15.59 14.86
CA ASN A 212 -0.52 14.76 13.87
C ASN A 212 0.92 15.20 13.69
N MET A 213 1.84 14.23 13.69
CA MET A 213 3.27 14.53 13.68
C MET A 213 4.03 13.68 12.66
N VAL A 214 4.95 14.32 11.95
CA VAL A 214 5.95 13.65 11.10
C VAL A 214 7.28 13.64 11.84
N GLY A 215 7.73 12.47 12.25
CA GLY A 215 8.89 12.26 13.09
C GLY A 215 10.23 12.56 12.42
N PRO A 216 11.29 12.81 13.21
CA PRO A 216 12.58 13.28 12.70
C PRO A 216 13.37 12.22 11.90
N GLU A 217 12.98 10.95 11.96
CA GLU A 217 13.60 9.88 11.16
C GLU A 217 12.91 9.66 9.81
N CYS A 218 11.80 10.35 9.54
CA CYS A 218 11.18 10.37 8.22
C CYS A 218 12.06 11.11 7.19
N VAL A 219 11.80 10.82 5.92
CA VAL A 219 12.40 11.50 4.76
C VAL A 219 11.29 12.16 3.94
N MET A 220 11.52 13.38 3.45
CA MET A 220 10.50 14.21 2.81
C MET A 220 11.06 14.90 1.56
N ASP A 221 10.38 14.81 0.42
CA ASP A 221 10.52 15.79 -0.65
C ASP A 221 9.52 16.92 -0.40
N PRO A 222 9.96 18.09 0.09
CA PRO A 222 9.03 19.14 0.53
C PRO A 222 8.16 19.67 -0.61
N VAL A 223 8.64 19.61 -1.86
CA VAL A 223 7.86 20.05 -3.02
C VAL A 223 6.74 19.05 -3.30
N SER A 224 7.07 17.76 -3.36
CA SER A 224 6.07 16.69 -3.56
C SER A 224 5.06 16.67 -2.42
N PHE A 225 5.51 16.80 -1.17
CA PHE A 225 4.64 16.88 0.01
C PHE A 225 3.63 18.03 -0.08
N MET A 226 4.09 19.25 -0.38
CA MET A 226 3.21 20.42 -0.49
C MET A 226 2.24 20.32 -1.66
N GLN A 227 2.72 19.84 -2.82
CA GLN A 227 1.91 19.76 -4.04
C GLN A 227 0.90 18.62 -4.03
N ARG A 228 1.24 17.50 -3.39
CA ARG A 228 0.40 16.30 -3.39
C ARG A 228 -0.48 16.24 -2.17
N GLU A 229 0.06 16.38 -0.96
CA GLU A 229 -0.70 16.12 0.27
C GLU A 229 -1.34 17.40 0.81
N ILE A 230 -0.55 18.45 1.06
CA ILE A 230 -1.06 19.68 1.66
C ILE A 230 -2.03 20.41 0.73
N ARG A 231 -1.79 20.36 -0.59
CA ARG A 231 -2.71 20.93 -1.59
C ARG A 231 -4.14 20.38 -1.47
N GLN A 232 -4.30 19.06 -1.25
CA GLN A 232 -5.60 18.43 -1.06
C GLN A 232 -6.33 19.04 0.15
N LEU A 233 -5.61 19.29 1.24
CA LEU A 233 -6.16 19.90 2.45
C LEU A 233 -6.59 21.35 2.20
N ILE A 234 -5.78 22.13 1.49
CA ILE A 234 -6.08 23.53 1.16
C ILE A 234 -7.31 23.62 0.24
N GLU A 235 -7.37 22.78 -0.80
CA GLU A 235 -8.47 22.80 -1.79
C GLU A 235 -9.81 22.34 -1.18
N THR A 236 -9.77 21.67 -0.03
CA THR A 236 -10.94 21.17 0.70
C THR A 236 -11.20 21.89 2.02
N ASP A 237 -10.51 23.01 2.26
CA ASP A 237 -10.63 23.85 3.46
C ASP A 237 -10.41 23.09 4.79
N VAL A 238 -9.59 22.04 4.79
CA VAL A 238 -9.19 21.34 6.02
C VAL A 238 -8.17 22.18 6.78
N PHE A 239 -8.51 22.54 8.02
CA PHE A 239 -7.58 23.23 8.92
C PHE A 239 -6.53 22.26 9.47
N TYR A 240 -5.26 22.46 9.10
CA TYR A 240 -4.14 21.59 9.49
C TYR A 240 -3.00 22.32 10.22
N MET A 241 -2.94 23.66 10.18
CA MET A 241 -1.78 24.42 10.68
C MET A 241 -1.56 24.31 12.19
N ASP A 242 -2.59 24.01 12.96
CA ASP A 242 -2.56 23.78 14.42
C ASP A 242 -2.57 22.29 14.80
N ARG A 243 -2.62 21.41 13.80
CA ARG A 243 -2.79 19.96 13.98
C ARG A 243 -1.70 19.13 13.33
N LEU A 244 -0.98 19.64 12.34
CA LEU A 244 0.10 18.93 11.66
C LEU A 244 1.45 19.58 11.94
N PHE A 245 2.35 18.82 12.54
CA PHE A 245 3.68 19.30 12.90
C PHE A 245 4.78 18.44 12.27
N ILE A 246 5.84 19.08 11.80
CA ILE A 246 6.95 18.43 11.11
C ILE A 246 8.20 18.46 11.99
N GLY A 247 8.75 17.29 12.29
CA GLY A 247 10.03 17.13 12.95
C GLY A 247 11.20 17.49 12.04
N ASN A 248 12.42 17.39 12.56
CA ASN A 248 13.64 17.66 11.78
C ASN A 248 13.95 16.51 10.79
N VAL A 249 13.09 16.29 9.80
CA VAL A 249 13.18 15.24 8.78
C VAL A 249 14.44 15.41 7.91
N HIS A 250 14.88 14.33 7.28
CA HIS A 250 15.85 14.42 6.18
C HIS A 250 15.15 14.83 4.89
N LEU A 251 15.79 15.68 4.09
CA LEU A 251 15.21 16.18 2.85
C LEU A 251 15.65 15.35 1.65
N VAL A 252 14.66 14.90 0.88
CA VAL A 252 14.85 14.23 -0.40
C VAL A 252 15.04 15.29 -1.47
N CYS A 253 16.30 15.57 -1.77
CA CYS A 253 16.68 16.44 -2.88
C CYS A 253 16.53 15.77 -4.26
N PRO A 254 16.41 16.53 -5.37
CA PRO A 254 16.31 16.01 -6.74
C PRO A 254 17.37 14.98 -7.13
N HIS A 255 18.63 15.18 -6.74
CA HIS A 255 19.71 14.24 -7.07
C HIS A 255 19.51 12.85 -6.45
N HIS A 256 18.79 12.73 -5.33
CA HIS A 256 18.43 11.43 -4.77
C HIS A 256 17.45 10.67 -5.67
N LYS A 257 16.46 11.35 -6.25
CA LYS A 257 15.50 10.73 -7.18
C LYS A 257 16.17 10.32 -8.49
N LEU A 258 17.15 11.10 -8.94
CA LEU A 258 17.96 10.76 -10.11
C LEU A 258 18.89 9.58 -9.85
N LEU A 259 19.55 9.52 -8.70
CA LEU A 259 20.35 8.34 -8.30
C LEU A 259 19.49 7.07 -8.24
N ASP A 260 18.25 7.19 -7.76
CA ASP A 260 17.28 6.10 -7.72
C ASP A 260 16.86 5.66 -9.13
N LEU A 261 16.63 6.61 -10.05
CA LEU A 261 16.38 6.33 -11.46
C LEU A 261 17.56 5.62 -12.12
N ILE A 262 18.78 6.11 -11.90
CA ILE A 262 20.02 5.53 -12.43
C ILE A 262 20.17 4.08 -11.95
N GLY A 263 20.00 3.83 -10.64
CA GLY A 263 20.07 2.48 -10.07
C GLY A 263 19.00 1.53 -10.61
N SER A 264 17.86 2.06 -11.08
CA SER A 264 16.77 1.25 -11.64
C SER A 264 17.00 0.77 -13.08
N TRP A 265 18.05 1.23 -13.78
CA TRP A 265 18.27 0.85 -15.19
C TRP A 265 18.62 -0.62 -15.38
N ALA A 266 19.44 -1.19 -14.49
CA ALA A 266 19.82 -2.60 -14.56
C ALA A 266 18.74 -3.54 -13.98
N ALA A 267 17.86 -3.01 -13.14
CA ALA A 267 16.79 -3.76 -12.50
C ALA A 267 15.52 -2.91 -12.43
N PRO A 268 14.78 -2.81 -13.55
CA PRO A 268 13.51 -2.12 -13.58
C PRO A 268 12.57 -2.71 -12.52
N ASN A 269 11.77 -1.86 -11.90
CA ASN A 269 10.71 -2.24 -10.95
C ASN A 269 11.13 -2.53 -9.49
N LEU A 270 12.40 -2.37 -9.10
CA LEU A 270 12.84 -2.51 -7.70
C LEU A 270 12.48 -1.31 -6.79
N SER A 271 12.38 -0.10 -7.35
CA SER A 271 12.18 1.13 -6.59
C SER A 271 10.90 1.88 -6.97
N THR A 272 10.42 2.71 -6.04
CA THR A 272 9.31 3.66 -6.25
C THR A 272 9.75 4.96 -6.94
N LEU A 273 11.06 5.12 -7.19
CA LEU A 273 11.67 6.32 -7.79
C LEU A 273 11.44 7.59 -6.97
N GLN A 274 11.22 7.43 -5.66
CA GLN A 274 11.05 8.55 -4.72
C GLN A 274 12.36 8.93 -4.02
N GLY A 275 13.50 8.28 -4.31
CA GLY A 275 14.80 8.65 -3.75
C GLY A 275 15.07 8.10 -2.35
N MET A 276 14.29 7.12 -1.88
CA MET A 276 14.34 6.58 -0.51
C MET A 276 15.68 5.91 -0.17
N GLY A 277 16.20 5.08 -1.08
CA GLY A 277 17.52 4.44 -0.92
C GLY A 277 18.63 5.49 -0.81
N PRO A 278 18.78 6.36 -1.82
CA PRO A 278 19.81 7.40 -1.82
C PRO A 278 19.75 8.36 -0.63
N VAL A 279 18.58 8.84 -0.21
CA VAL A 279 18.48 9.75 0.96
C VAL A 279 18.86 9.05 2.27
N HIS A 280 18.48 7.78 2.45
CA HIS A 280 18.89 6.99 3.63
C HIS A 280 20.38 6.69 3.62
N ALA A 281 20.98 6.47 2.44
CA ALA A 281 22.44 6.37 2.32
C ALA A 281 23.12 7.68 2.74
N SER A 282 22.60 8.83 2.30
CA SER A 282 23.11 10.15 2.68
C SER A 282 22.92 10.46 4.17
N LYS A 283 21.84 9.98 4.79
CA LYS A 283 21.63 10.00 6.24
C LYS A 283 22.69 9.15 6.97
N ALA A 284 22.89 7.90 6.55
CA ALA A 284 23.88 7.00 7.14
C ALA A 284 25.31 7.56 7.03
N MET A 285 25.64 8.20 5.91
CA MET A 285 26.90 8.91 5.67
C MET A 285 27.01 10.28 6.37
N ARG A 286 25.97 10.72 7.10
CA ARG A 286 25.90 12.01 7.81
C ARG A 286 26.14 13.23 6.91
N ARG A 287 25.68 13.14 5.67
CA ARG A 287 25.85 14.20 4.66
C ARG A 287 24.55 14.79 4.14
N GLY A 288 23.44 14.07 4.30
CA GLY A 288 22.12 14.51 3.84
C GLY A 288 21.66 15.82 4.49
N LEU A 289 20.86 16.58 3.75
CA LEU A 289 20.21 17.78 4.25
C LEU A 289 19.05 17.40 5.19
N ARG A 290 18.76 18.27 6.17
CA ARG A 290 17.66 18.11 7.11
C ARG A 290 16.88 19.42 7.17
N LEU A 291 15.63 19.35 7.59
CA LEU A 291 14.72 20.49 7.58
C LEU A 291 15.30 21.71 8.31
N ASP A 292 15.87 21.53 9.50
CA ASP A 292 16.43 22.64 10.28
C ASP A 292 17.66 23.29 9.63
N HIS A 293 18.37 22.59 8.72
CA HIS A 293 19.48 23.20 8.00
C HIS A 293 19.02 24.35 7.10
N LEU A 294 17.76 24.36 6.65
CA LEU A 294 17.20 25.47 5.86
C LEU A 294 17.05 26.75 6.69
N PHE A 295 16.88 26.63 8.01
CA PHE A 295 16.62 27.77 8.90
C PHE A 295 17.87 28.24 9.67
N ASN A 296 18.96 27.46 9.64
CA ASN A 296 20.19 27.72 10.40
C ASN A 296 21.35 28.26 9.56
N GLY A 297 21.04 28.86 8.41
CA GLY A 297 22.02 29.53 7.55
C GLY A 297 22.29 28.80 6.24
N ARG A 298 22.20 29.55 5.14
CA ARG A 298 22.37 29.05 3.77
C ARG A 298 23.84 28.82 3.40
N GLU A 299 24.68 29.80 3.76
CA GLU A 299 26.08 29.90 3.35
C GLU A 299 27.08 29.47 4.43
N GLY A 300 28.34 29.33 4.02
CA GLY A 300 29.47 28.97 4.89
C GLY A 300 29.71 27.47 5.03
N PRO A 301 30.82 27.04 5.69
CA PRO A 301 31.25 25.64 5.71
C PRO A 301 30.25 24.65 6.33
N GLY A 302 29.38 25.15 7.21
CA GLY A 302 28.31 24.36 7.85
C GLY A 302 26.91 24.64 7.31
N GLY A 303 26.76 25.55 6.36
CA GLY A 303 25.49 25.98 5.80
C GLY A 303 24.83 24.93 4.90
N ALA A 304 23.56 25.14 4.58
CA ALA A 304 22.79 24.24 3.72
C ALA A 304 23.47 23.98 2.36
N ARG A 305 24.07 25.01 1.76
CA ARG A 305 24.74 24.92 0.45
C ARG A 305 25.92 23.96 0.46
N ALA A 306 26.88 24.15 1.36
CA ALA A 306 28.06 23.30 1.45
C ALA A 306 27.72 21.83 1.75
N ARG A 307 26.68 21.58 2.56
CA ARG A 307 26.19 20.22 2.84
C ARG A 307 25.62 19.58 1.58
N LEU A 308 24.83 20.32 0.83
CA LEU A 308 24.18 19.86 -0.39
C LEU A 308 25.21 19.57 -1.50
N GLU A 309 26.16 20.47 -1.72
CA GLU A 309 27.25 20.28 -2.70
C GLU A 309 28.09 19.03 -2.36
N ARG A 310 28.42 18.84 -1.08
CA ARG A 310 29.10 17.63 -0.61
C ARG A 310 28.29 16.37 -0.86
N ASP A 311 26.98 16.41 -0.63
CA ASP A 311 26.08 15.27 -0.88
C ASP A 311 25.98 14.93 -2.37
N MET A 312 25.92 15.95 -3.24
CA MET A 312 25.88 15.83 -4.70
C MET A 312 27.14 15.19 -5.31
N THR A 313 28.26 15.10 -4.58
CA THR A 313 29.46 14.40 -5.05
C THR A 313 29.18 12.94 -5.45
N THR A 314 28.24 12.25 -4.78
CA THR A 314 27.82 10.90 -5.20
C THR A 314 27.02 10.90 -6.49
N TYR A 315 26.19 11.91 -6.72
CA TYR A 315 25.45 12.04 -7.98
C TYR A 315 26.42 12.21 -9.15
N PHE A 316 27.37 13.14 -9.05
CA PHE A 316 28.39 13.33 -10.08
C PHE A 316 29.31 12.10 -10.22
N GLY A 317 29.65 11.44 -9.11
CA GLY A 317 30.40 10.19 -9.12
C GLY A 317 29.69 9.08 -9.88
N ALA A 318 28.38 8.90 -9.66
CA ALA A 318 27.57 7.90 -10.35
C ALA A 318 27.47 8.17 -11.86
N LEU A 319 27.27 9.43 -12.26
CA LEU A 319 27.27 9.81 -13.69
C LEU A 319 28.59 9.46 -14.37
N LYS A 320 29.71 9.78 -13.71
CA LYS A 320 31.05 9.47 -14.22
C LYS A 320 31.32 7.97 -14.30
N ASP A 321 30.95 7.21 -13.27
CA ASP A 321 31.16 5.76 -13.22
C ASP A 321 30.37 5.02 -14.30
N MET A 322 29.16 5.50 -14.59
CA MET A 322 28.28 4.90 -15.59
C MET A 322 28.45 5.46 -17.00
N ASP A 323 29.38 6.40 -17.19
CA ASP A 323 29.60 7.09 -18.46
C ASP A 323 28.30 7.69 -19.04
N VAL A 324 27.53 8.37 -18.19
CA VAL A 324 26.25 8.99 -18.57
C VAL A 324 26.29 10.50 -18.41
N THR A 325 25.89 11.21 -19.45
CA THR A 325 25.77 12.67 -19.42
C THR A 325 24.45 13.12 -18.81
N GLU A 326 24.38 14.39 -18.37
CA GLU A 326 23.12 14.95 -17.90
C GLU A 326 22.07 15.08 -19.03
N GLU A 327 22.49 15.18 -20.30
CA GLU A 327 21.59 15.20 -21.45
C GLU A 327 20.91 13.83 -21.63
N ASP A 328 21.68 12.75 -21.54
CA ASP A 328 21.16 11.37 -21.57
C ASP A 328 20.18 11.13 -20.41
N LEU A 329 20.55 11.59 -19.21
CA LEU A 329 19.71 11.48 -18.03
C LEU A 329 18.41 12.26 -18.19
N LEU A 330 18.45 13.46 -18.78
CA LEU A 330 17.26 14.27 -19.04
C LEU A 330 16.30 13.57 -20.01
N LEU A 331 16.81 12.95 -21.07
CA LEU A 331 15.99 12.18 -22.01
C LEU A 331 15.28 11.02 -21.30
N LYS A 332 16.01 10.23 -20.52
CA LYS A 332 15.43 9.13 -19.74
C LYS A 332 14.43 9.61 -18.68
N ALA A 333 14.74 10.71 -18.00
CA ALA A 333 13.88 11.29 -16.99
C ALA A 333 12.57 11.82 -17.58
N ARG A 334 12.61 12.47 -18.75
CA ARG A 334 11.41 12.94 -19.46
C ARG A 334 10.52 11.81 -19.98
N ALA A 335 11.12 10.67 -20.31
CA ALA A 335 10.38 9.48 -20.72
C ALA A 335 9.70 8.75 -19.54
N ASN A 336 9.93 9.18 -18.30
CA ASN A 336 9.40 8.54 -17.10
C ASN A 336 8.43 9.50 -16.37
N ASP A 337 7.15 9.15 -16.42
CA ASP A 337 6.03 9.89 -15.81
C ASP A 337 6.12 10.04 -14.29
N LYS A 338 6.94 9.21 -13.62
CA LYS A 338 7.14 9.26 -12.16
C LYS A 338 8.12 10.35 -11.74
N ILE A 339 8.91 10.91 -12.67
CA ILE A 339 9.88 11.97 -12.37
C ILE A 339 9.17 13.32 -12.33
N GLN A 340 9.29 13.99 -11.20
CA GLN A 340 8.62 15.28 -10.97
C GLN A 340 9.28 16.43 -11.74
N ALA A 341 8.50 17.47 -12.05
CA ALA A 341 8.95 18.62 -12.82
C ALA A 341 10.15 19.35 -12.18
N HIS A 342 10.20 19.48 -10.85
CA HIS A 342 11.35 20.09 -10.16
C HIS A 342 12.62 19.24 -10.24
N VAL A 343 12.49 17.93 -10.46
CA VAL A 343 13.65 17.07 -10.71
C VAL A 343 14.20 17.28 -12.12
N LEU A 344 13.34 17.50 -13.12
CA LEU A 344 13.76 17.87 -14.47
C LEU A 344 14.45 19.24 -14.49
N GLY A 345 13.90 20.21 -13.75
CA GLY A 345 14.49 21.53 -13.59
C GLY A 345 15.90 21.49 -12.99
N PHE A 346 16.13 20.60 -12.02
CA PHE A 346 17.44 20.38 -11.43
C PHE A 346 18.49 19.92 -12.44
N ILE A 347 18.15 18.99 -13.35
CA ILE A 347 19.10 18.50 -14.37
C ILE A 347 19.58 19.68 -15.23
N SER A 348 18.65 20.53 -15.65
CA SER A 348 18.94 21.70 -16.51
C SER A 348 19.58 22.89 -15.77
N ALA A 349 19.66 22.85 -14.43
CA ALA A 349 20.21 23.95 -13.65
C ALA A 349 21.74 24.04 -13.80
N LYS A 350 22.25 25.26 -14.06
CA LYS A 350 23.70 25.54 -14.04
C LYS A 350 24.25 25.52 -12.61
N ASP A 351 23.59 26.23 -11.69
CA ASP A 351 23.85 26.15 -10.26
C ASP A 351 22.84 25.20 -9.60
N LYS A 352 23.22 23.92 -9.51
CA LYS A 352 22.39 22.85 -8.96
C LYS A 352 22.09 23.03 -7.47
N ALA A 353 23.08 23.48 -6.68
CA ALA A 353 22.87 23.70 -5.26
C ALA A 353 21.99 24.93 -5.02
N GLY A 354 22.22 26.02 -5.76
CA GLY A 354 21.36 27.20 -5.74
C GLY A 354 19.92 26.87 -6.10
N TYR A 355 19.71 26.11 -7.17
CA TYR A 355 18.38 25.67 -7.61
C TYR A 355 17.59 24.96 -6.50
N VAL A 356 18.21 23.98 -5.82
CA VAL A 356 17.53 23.23 -4.75
C VAL A 356 17.23 24.11 -3.53
N LEU A 357 18.15 25.02 -3.19
CA LEU A 357 17.94 25.93 -2.05
C LEU A 357 16.83 26.94 -2.35
N ASP A 358 16.80 27.53 -3.54
CA ASP A 358 15.73 28.46 -3.95
C ASP A 358 14.37 27.74 -3.96
N LEU A 359 14.34 26.51 -4.45
CA LEU A 359 13.15 25.66 -4.41
C LEU A 359 12.68 25.40 -2.97
N PHE A 360 13.60 25.08 -2.04
CA PHE A 360 13.21 24.85 -0.65
C PHE A 360 12.88 26.14 0.10
N ASP A 361 13.47 27.27 -0.28
CA ASP A 361 13.09 28.59 0.23
C ASP A 361 11.65 28.93 -0.17
N GLU A 362 11.28 28.70 -1.43
CA GLU A 362 9.91 28.92 -1.94
C GLU A 362 8.89 28.01 -1.25
N TRP A 363 9.16 26.71 -1.18
CA TRP A 363 8.16 25.71 -0.76
C TRP A 363 8.10 25.50 0.75
N VAL A 364 9.16 25.86 1.49
CA VAL A 364 9.28 25.63 2.94
C VAL A 364 9.50 26.93 3.70
N VAL A 365 10.63 27.60 3.50
CA VAL A 365 11.08 28.69 4.40
C VAL A 365 10.16 29.90 4.32
N ASN A 366 9.79 30.31 3.10
CA ASN A 366 8.96 31.48 2.84
C ASN A 366 7.48 31.13 2.61
N ASN A 367 7.11 29.85 2.77
CA ASN A 367 5.75 29.39 2.53
C ASN A 367 4.92 29.41 3.82
N PRO A 368 3.98 30.36 4.00
CA PRO A 368 3.15 30.40 5.21
C PRO A 368 2.16 29.23 5.31
N ARG A 369 2.04 28.40 4.25
CA ARG A 369 1.21 27.20 4.23
C ARG A 369 1.98 25.93 4.59
N PHE A 370 3.32 25.99 4.71
CA PHE A 370 4.09 24.84 5.18
C PHE A 370 3.76 24.57 6.65
N PRO A 371 3.48 23.32 7.06
CA PRO A 371 3.07 23.03 8.43
C PRO A 371 4.18 23.40 9.44
N PRO A 372 3.83 23.83 10.67
CA PRO A 372 4.82 24.26 11.65
C PRO A 372 5.84 23.16 12.00
N ARG A 373 7.07 23.58 12.28
CA ARG A 373 8.13 22.69 12.79
C ARG A 373 7.97 22.47 14.29
N ALA A 374 8.28 21.26 14.78
CA ALA A 374 8.26 20.93 16.21
C ALA A 374 9.36 19.93 16.59
N ASP A 375 9.76 19.90 17.87
CA ASP A 375 10.50 18.77 18.43
C ASP A 375 9.52 17.62 18.73
N VAL A 376 9.22 16.85 17.68
CA VAL A 376 8.27 15.72 17.77
C VAL A 376 8.65 14.72 18.85
N SER A 377 9.94 14.45 19.06
CA SER A 377 10.36 13.49 20.09
C SER A 377 10.10 14.01 21.49
N TYR A 378 10.27 15.32 21.73
CA TYR A 378 9.86 15.95 22.98
C TYR A 378 8.34 15.88 23.17
N GLU A 379 7.57 16.24 22.15
CA GLU A 379 6.10 16.25 22.25
C GLU A 379 5.51 14.87 22.53
N LEU A 380 6.00 13.82 21.85
CA LEU A 380 5.56 12.46 22.10
C LEU A 380 5.82 12.05 23.56
N ARG A 381 6.97 12.41 24.12
CA ARG A 381 7.28 12.15 25.53
C ARG A 381 6.41 12.95 26.48
N ASN A 382 6.14 14.22 26.15
CA ASN A 382 5.30 15.10 26.96
C ASN A 382 3.85 14.60 27.04
N VAL A 383 3.31 14.07 25.93
CA VAL A 383 1.98 13.45 25.91
C VAL A 383 1.93 12.23 26.82
N ILE A 384 2.93 11.33 26.74
CA ILE A 384 2.98 10.16 27.62
C ILE A 384 3.14 10.59 29.09
N ALA A 385 4.00 11.58 29.37
CA ALA A 385 4.25 12.07 30.72
C ALA A 385 3.02 12.73 31.37
N SER A 386 2.13 13.32 30.57
CA SER A 386 0.87 13.90 31.03
C SER A 386 -0.28 12.88 31.12
N GLY A 387 -0.02 11.59 30.90
CA GLY A 387 -1.00 10.52 30.96
C GLY A 387 -1.79 10.31 29.66
N GLY A 388 -1.49 11.07 28.61
CA GLY A 388 -2.03 10.84 27.28
C GLY A 388 -1.39 9.63 26.58
N LYS A 389 -2.01 9.21 25.48
CA LYS A 389 -1.54 8.09 24.66
C LYS A 389 -1.08 8.58 23.30
N VAL A 390 -0.02 7.96 22.77
CA VAL A 390 0.50 8.23 21.43
C VAL A 390 0.30 7.03 20.52
N LEU A 391 -0.11 7.26 19.28
CA LEU A 391 -0.26 6.25 18.23
C LEU A 391 0.85 6.44 17.19
N LEU A 392 1.66 5.41 16.98
CA LEU A 392 2.69 5.36 15.96
C LEU A 392 2.13 4.57 14.76
N GLU A 393 1.91 5.28 13.66
CA GLU A 393 1.47 4.69 12.40
C GLU A 393 2.66 4.08 11.65
N GLY A 394 2.60 2.77 11.36
CA GLY A 394 3.63 2.09 10.59
C GLY A 394 3.57 2.49 9.11
N PRO A 395 4.70 2.79 8.45
CA PRO A 395 4.69 3.15 7.03
C PRO A 395 4.56 1.92 6.12
N GLN A 396 5.43 0.92 6.30
CA GLN A 396 5.40 -0.35 5.58
C GLN A 396 5.15 -1.51 6.56
N SER A 397 5.97 -2.56 6.51
CA SER A 397 5.67 -3.86 7.10
C SER A 397 6.95 -4.63 7.46
N TYR A 398 6.82 -5.65 8.29
CA TYR A 398 7.93 -6.43 8.83
C TYR A 398 8.86 -6.99 7.75
N PHE A 399 8.34 -7.72 6.75
CA PHE A 399 9.20 -8.33 5.72
C PHE A 399 9.77 -7.31 4.71
N LEU A 400 9.33 -6.06 4.74
CA LEU A 400 9.96 -4.95 4.02
C LEU A 400 10.97 -4.17 4.86
N SER A 401 11.07 -4.42 6.17
CA SER A 401 11.99 -3.69 7.05
C SER A 401 13.46 -3.85 6.63
N ASN A 402 14.30 -2.85 6.90
CA ASN A 402 15.77 -2.94 6.77
C ASN A 402 16.44 -3.46 8.06
N ALA A 403 15.65 -3.97 9.00
CA ALA A 403 16.16 -4.41 10.29
C ALA A 403 17.09 -5.62 10.17
N ALA A 404 18.09 -5.69 11.04
CA ALA A 404 19.20 -6.65 10.93
C ALA A 404 18.78 -8.08 11.26
N GLU A 405 17.73 -8.24 12.07
CA GLU A 405 17.07 -9.49 12.37
C GLU A 405 16.30 -10.06 11.18
N LYS A 406 16.06 -9.26 10.14
CA LYS A 406 15.34 -9.70 8.95
C LYS A 406 16.25 -10.51 8.03
N ILE A 407 15.72 -11.60 7.51
CA ILE A 407 16.44 -12.54 6.65
C ILE A 407 16.11 -12.35 5.16
N TRP A 408 15.68 -11.12 4.82
CA TRP A 408 15.03 -10.77 3.55
C TRP A 408 15.72 -9.59 2.84
N ASP A 409 16.51 -9.87 1.82
CA ASP A 409 17.35 -8.85 1.14
C ASP A 409 16.54 -7.79 0.37
N SER A 410 15.33 -8.14 -0.05
CA SER A 410 14.45 -7.29 -0.87
C SER A 410 13.49 -6.44 -0.02
N GLY A 411 14.06 -5.54 0.78
CA GLY A 411 13.34 -4.60 1.65
C GLY A 411 13.41 -3.13 1.22
N THR A 412 12.78 -2.26 2.01
CA THR A 412 13.04 -0.82 1.99
C THR A 412 14.32 -0.49 2.77
N SER A 413 14.75 0.76 2.76
CA SER A 413 15.95 1.25 3.46
C SER A 413 15.65 1.83 4.85
N ALA A 414 14.46 1.57 5.40
CA ALA A 414 14.03 1.97 6.75
C ALA A 414 13.65 0.75 7.59
N ASN A 415 13.81 0.83 8.91
CA ASN A 415 13.36 -0.22 9.82
C ASN A 415 11.86 -0.05 10.09
N THR A 416 11.03 -0.80 9.39
CA THR A 416 9.55 -0.63 9.37
C THR A 416 8.82 -1.63 10.27
N ASP A 417 9.59 -2.45 10.98
CA ASP A 417 9.14 -3.30 12.07
C ASP A 417 8.87 -2.49 13.35
N ALA A 418 8.19 -3.11 14.31
CA ALA A 418 7.83 -2.51 15.59
C ALA A 418 9.04 -1.91 16.35
N SER A 419 10.19 -2.60 16.36
CA SER A 419 11.39 -2.12 17.06
C SER A 419 11.99 -0.90 16.36
N GLY A 420 12.02 -0.92 15.03
CA GLY A 420 12.42 0.20 14.19
C GLY A 420 11.56 1.45 14.40
N MET A 421 10.24 1.27 14.51
CA MET A 421 9.30 2.36 14.82
C MET A 421 9.56 2.96 16.21
N LEU A 422 9.74 2.11 17.23
CA LEU A 422 10.07 2.58 18.58
C LEU A 422 11.39 3.36 18.61
N CYS A 423 12.44 2.84 17.97
CA CYS A 423 13.72 3.54 17.87
C CYS A 423 13.56 4.89 17.17
N ALA A 424 12.80 4.92 16.07
CA ALA A 424 12.59 6.12 15.28
C ALA A 424 11.77 7.20 15.99
N SER A 425 10.88 6.80 16.89
CA SER A 425 10.12 7.74 17.74
C SER A 425 11.02 8.53 18.71
N ARG A 426 12.21 7.97 19.05
CA ARG A 426 13.15 8.48 20.06
C ARG A 426 12.49 8.74 21.43
N LEU A 427 11.50 7.92 21.80
CA LEU A 427 10.77 8.02 23.07
C LEU A 427 11.65 7.76 24.32
N ASN A 428 12.84 7.16 24.17
CA ASN A 428 13.78 6.82 25.24
C ASN A 428 13.16 5.92 26.33
N ILE A 429 13.22 4.60 26.12
CA ILE A 429 12.42 3.53 26.76
C ILE A 429 12.77 3.29 28.25
N GLY A 430 13.50 4.19 28.93
CA GLY A 430 13.95 4.01 30.31
C GLY A 430 12.88 4.21 31.41
N CYS A 431 11.61 4.44 31.06
CA CYS A 431 10.55 4.72 32.03
C CYS A 431 9.80 3.45 32.43
N SER A 432 9.69 3.17 33.73
CA SER A 432 8.94 2.02 34.28
C SER A 432 7.44 2.02 33.94
N THR A 433 6.90 3.15 33.49
CA THR A 433 5.51 3.29 33.06
C THR A 433 5.31 3.08 31.56
N PHE A 434 6.36 2.90 30.76
CA PHE A 434 6.23 2.68 29.32
C PHE A 434 5.60 1.31 29.03
N LYS A 435 4.42 1.32 28.41
CA LYS A 435 3.64 0.12 28.08
C LYS A 435 3.27 0.16 26.60
N PRO A 436 4.06 -0.46 25.72
CA PRO A 436 3.79 -0.49 24.30
C PRO A 436 2.70 -1.52 24.00
N LEU A 437 1.79 -1.17 23.09
CA LEU A 437 0.84 -2.10 22.45
C LEU A 437 1.21 -2.20 20.97
N PHE A 438 1.30 -3.43 20.47
CA PHE A 438 1.54 -3.70 19.05
C PHE A 438 0.34 -4.44 18.49
N ILE A 439 -0.29 -3.86 17.45
CA ILE A 439 -1.36 -4.51 16.69
C ILE A 439 -0.86 -4.69 15.27
N ASN A 440 -0.46 -5.91 14.95
CA ASN A 440 0.03 -6.28 13.63
C ASN A 440 -1.12 -6.29 12.63
N ILE A 441 -0.89 -5.74 11.44
CA ILE A 441 -1.89 -5.78 10.38
C ILE A 441 -1.48 -6.80 9.33
N HIS A 442 -2.28 -7.85 9.19
CA HIS A 442 -2.24 -8.77 8.07
C HIS A 442 -3.46 -8.54 7.17
N LYS A 443 -3.52 -9.20 6.02
CA LYS A 443 -4.69 -9.17 5.12
C LYS A 443 -5.07 -10.53 4.59
N THR A 444 -6.22 -10.59 3.90
CA THR A 444 -6.72 -11.71 3.09
C THR A 444 -7.10 -11.24 1.67
N PRO A 445 -6.93 -12.04 0.60
CA PRO A 445 -6.06 -13.21 0.56
C PRO A 445 -4.62 -12.83 0.92
N GLY A 446 -3.96 -13.74 1.62
CA GLY A 446 -2.82 -13.46 2.48
C GLY A 446 -1.64 -12.73 1.86
N SER A 447 -0.68 -13.51 1.36
CA SER A 447 0.59 -12.99 0.89
C SER A 447 0.36 -12.10 -0.33
N SER A 448 0.71 -10.82 -0.24
CA SER A 448 0.76 -9.95 -1.42
C SER A 448 2.04 -9.15 -1.45
N ARG A 449 2.66 -9.04 -2.61
CA ARG A 449 3.92 -8.33 -2.77
C ARG A 449 3.95 -7.53 -4.07
N VAL A 450 4.48 -6.31 -4.00
CA VAL A 450 4.94 -5.55 -5.17
C VAL A 450 6.45 -5.73 -5.31
N GLY A 451 6.92 -5.99 -6.54
CA GLY A 451 8.36 -6.14 -6.83
C GLY A 451 8.86 -7.58 -6.65
N SER A 452 10.17 -7.75 -6.80
CA SER A 452 10.83 -9.06 -6.74
C SER A 452 11.26 -9.43 -5.32
N GLY A 453 11.59 -10.71 -5.13
CA GLY A 453 12.02 -11.31 -3.88
C GLY A 453 11.18 -12.52 -3.55
N ALA A 454 11.56 -13.33 -2.56
CA ALA A 454 10.84 -14.56 -2.34
C ALA A 454 9.37 -14.35 -1.84
N ASN A 455 8.54 -15.36 -1.95
CA ASN A 455 7.18 -15.40 -1.43
C ASN A 455 6.71 -16.86 -1.59
N PRO A 456 7.11 -17.78 -0.69
CA PRO A 456 6.80 -19.20 -0.85
C PRO A 456 5.32 -19.50 -1.05
N CYS A 457 4.45 -18.60 -0.56
CA CYS A 457 3.00 -18.78 -0.61
C CYS A 457 2.32 -18.23 -1.86
N SER A 458 3.05 -17.63 -2.81
CA SER A 458 2.46 -17.04 -4.01
C SER A 458 1.85 -18.10 -4.94
N PHE A 459 0.74 -17.76 -5.61
CA PHE A 459 0.09 -18.67 -6.55
C PHE A 459 0.95 -18.93 -7.81
N VAL A 460 1.80 -17.96 -8.14
CA VAL A 460 2.77 -17.96 -9.24
C VAL A 460 4.20 -17.99 -8.72
N PRO A 461 5.21 -18.28 -9.55
CA PRO A 461 6.59 -18.02 -9.19
C PRO A 461 6.81 -16.59 -8.72
N GLN A 462 7.65 -16.46 -7.72
CA GLN A 462 7.82 -15.25 -6.91
C GLN A 462 8.27 -14.02 -7.72
N HIS A 463 8.93 -14.25 -8.86
CA HIS A 463 9.43 -13.19 -9.75
C HIS A 463 8.53 -12.92 -10.97
N TYR A 464 7.47 -13.70 -11.19
CA TYR A 464 6.69 -13.74 -12.44
C TYR A 464 6.34 -12.33 -12.93
N PHE A 465 5.51 -11.57 -12.18
CA PHE A 465 5.05 -10.25 -12.62
C PHE A 465 6.17 -9.21 -12.77
N SER A 466 7.21 -9.29 -11.94
CA SER A 466 8.35 -8.38 -12.04
C SER A 466 9.19 -8.61 -13.31
N THR A 467 9.27 -9.86 -13.78
CA THR A 467 10.02 -10.25 -14.99
C THR A 467 9.20 -10.11 -16.27
N THR A 468 7.89 -10.29 -16.20
CA THR A 468 7.00 -10.23 -17.37
C THR A 468 6.56 -8.81 -17.72
N ASN A 469 6.68 -7.87 -16.78
CA ASN A 469 6.14 -6.51 -16.90
C ASN A 469 4.65 -6.50 -17.29
N SER A 470 3.89 -7.43 -16.70
CA SER A 470 2.46 -7.59 -16.93
C SER A 470 1.66 -6.38 -16.43
N SER A 471 0.60 -6.05 -17.16
CA SER A 471 -0.31 -4.94 -16.90
C SER A 471 -1.73 -5.42 -16.61
N LYS A 472 -2.60 -4.49 -16.22
CA LYS A 472 -4.03 -4.76 -16.01
C LYS A 472 -4.71 -5.23 -17.29
N ASP A 473 -4.41 -4.57 -18.41
CA ASP A 473 -5.00 -4.86 -19.72
C ASP A 473 -4.65 -6.28 -20.18
N ASP A 474 -3.39 -6.72 -19.95
CA ASP A 474 -2.96 -8.09 -20.27
C ASP A 474 -3.84 -9.14 -19.55
N PHE A 475 -4.24 -8.89 -18.30
CA PHE A 475 -5.08 -9.82 -17.54
C PHE A 475 -6.56 -9.76 -17.93
N GLU A 476 -7.07 -8.59 -18.29
CA GLU A 476 -8.44 -8.44 -18.80
C GLU A 476 -8.62 -9.17 -20.14
N GLU A 477 -7.59 -9.16 -21.00
CA GLU A 477 -7.57 -9.92 -22.27
C GLU A 477 -7.62 -11.44 -22.07
N MET A 478 -7.19 -11.96 -20.92
CA MET A 478 -7.25 -13.41 -20.60
C MET A 478 -8.67 -13.91 -20.36
N LYS A 479 -9.67 -13.03 -20.19
CA LYS A 479 -11.11 -13.37 -20.00
C LYS A 479 -11.32 -14.54 -19.03
N LEU A 480 -10.71 -14.43 -17.86
CA LEU A 480 -10.73 -15.48 -16.84
C LEU A 480 -12.07 -15.49 -16.10
N ASP A 481 -12.67 -16.67 -15.94
CA ASP A 481 -13.81 -16.86 -15.06
C ASP A 481 -13.29 -17.14 -13.65
N TRP A 482 -13.57 -16.22 -12.72
CA TRP A 482 -13.09 -16.32 -11.34
C TRP A 482 -13.47 -17.65 -10.68
N ARG A 483 -14.72 -18.08 -10.82
CA ARG A 483 -15.25 -19.24 -10.10
C ARG A 483 -14.66 -20.52 -10.67
N ASP A 484 -14.55 -20.63 -11.98
CA ASP A 484 -13.95 -21.79 -12.64
C ASP A 484 -12.44 -21.90 -12.35
N VAL A 485 -11.69 -20.79 -12.48
CA VAL A 485 -10.26 -20.75 -12.17
C VAL A 485 -10.01 -21.11 -10.70
N SER A 486 -10.74 -20.47 -9.77
CA SER A 486 -10.59 -20.68 -8.33
C SER A 486 -10.88 -22.15 -7.97
N ASN A 487 -12.00 -22.70 -8.45
CA ASN A 487 -12.36 -24.10 -8.16
C ASN A 487 -11.33 -25.10 -8.70
N LYS A 488 -10.82 -24.89 -9.92
CA LYS A 488 -9.74 -25.71 -10.48
C LYS A 488 -8.45 -25.58 -9.67
N TYR A 489 -8.09 -24.37 -9.25
CA TYR A 489 -6.89 -24.11 -8.47
C TYR A 489 -6.94 -24.80 -7.10
N PHE A 490 -8.02 -24.64 -6.33
CA PHE A 490 -8.16 -25.29 -5.02
C PHE A 490 -8.37 -26.80 -5.13
N ALA A 491 -8.96 -27.32 -6.21
CA ALA A 491 -9.03 -28.76 -6.47
C ALA A 491 -7.67 -29.40 -6.81
N SER A 492 -6.65 -28.59 -7.14
CA SER A 492 -5.29 -29.08 -7.40
C SER A 492 -4.52 -29.44 -6.11
N ILE A 493 -5.03 -29.02 -4.95
CA ILE A 493 -4.42 -29.33 -3.65
C ILE A 493 -4.58 -30.83 -3.38
N GLN A 494 -3.46 -31.51 -3.19
CA GLN A 494 -3.41 -32.93 -2.90
C GLN A 494 -3.63 -33.23 -1.41
N PRO A 495 -3.93 -34.49 -1.02
CA PRO A 495 -4.11 -34.85 0.37
C PRO A 495 -2.87 -34.66 1.25
N ASN A 496 -1.67 -34.46 0.69
CA ASN A 496 -0.48 -34.08 1.46
C ASN A 496 -0.27 -32.56 1.52
N GLY A 497 -1.26 -31.74 1.15
CA GLY A 497 -1.18 -30.28 1.17
C GLY A 497 -0.35 -29.66 0.04
N LEU A 498 0.22 -30.47 -0.86
CA LEU A 498 0.98 -29.98 -2.01
C LEU A 498 0.07 -29.58 -3.17
N LEU A 499 0.45 -28.53 -3.91
CA LEU A 499 -0.27 -28.11 -5.10
C LEU A 499 0.26 -28.84 -6.34
N LYS A 500 -0.62 -29.54 -7.04
CA LYS A 500 -0.30 -30.13 -8.34
C LYS A 500 -0.34 -29.05 -9.43
N PRO A 501 0.75 -28.82 -10.17
CA PRO A 501 0.74 -27.92 -11.33
C PRO A 501 -0.30 -28.36 -12.35
N GLY A 502 -0.85 -27.39 -13.09
CA GLY A 502 -1.87 -27.66 -14.08
C GLY A 502 -2.04 -26.52 -15.07
N LEU A 503 -2.83 -26.78 -16.10
CA LEU A 503 -3.18 -25.81 -17.12
C LEU A 503 -4.64 -25.37 -16.95
N TYR A 504 -4.90 -24.10 -17.26
CA TYR A 504 -6.23 -23.55 -17.43
C TYR A 504 -6.42 -23.13 -18.89
N SER A 505 -7.46 -23.62 -19.54
CA SER A 505 -7.79 -23.29 -20.92
C SER A 505 -9.17 -22.66 -21.02
N ASN A 506 -9.30 -21.64 -21.86
CA ASN A 506 -10.55 -21.00 -22.24
C ASN A 506 -10.49 -20.57 -23.73
N ALA A 507 -11.41 -19.71 -24.15
CA ALA A 507 -11.47 -19.23 -25.53
C ALA A 507 -10.28 -18.33 -25.95
N THR A 508 -9.53 -17.75 -25.02
CA THR A 508 -8.43 -16.81 -25.31
C THR A 508 -7.06 -17.47 -25.27
N GLY A 509 -6.95 -18.67 -24.67
CA GLY A 509 -5.72 -19.44 -24.68
C GLY A 509 -5.63 -20.50 -23.58
N THR A 510 -4.40 -20.98 -23.38
CA THR A 510 -4.04 -21.93 -22.34
C THR A 510 -2.93 -21.33 -21.48
N TYR A 511 -3.12 -21.34 -20.17
CA TYR A 511 -2.28 -20.66 -19.18
C TYR A 511 -1.89 -21.62 -18.05
N ASP A 512 -0.80 -21.33 -17.35
CA ASP A 512 -0.51 -21.98 -16.06
C ASP A 512 -1.66 -21.67 -15.08
N LEU A 513 -2.13 -22.69 -14.36
CA LEU A 513 -3.27 -22.57 -13.45
C LEU A 513 -3.01 -21.57 -12.31
N GLY A 514 -1.77 -21.48 -11.82
CA GLY A 514 -1.38 -20.48 -10.83
C GLY A 514 -1.33 -19.06 -11.39
N VAL A 515 -0.86 -18.90 -12.64
CA VAL A 515 -0.91 -17.62 -13.36
C VAL A 515 -2.35 -17.17 -13.57
N ALA A 516 -3.23 -18.07 -14.01
CA ALA A 516 -4.65 -17.77 -14.13
C ALA A 516 -5.24 -17.34 -12.77
N MET A 517 -4.93 -18.06 -11.68
CA MET A 517 -5.40 -17.71 -10.34
C MET A 517 -4.91 -16.32 -9.90
N ALA A 518 -3.62 -16.02 -10.07
CA ALA A 518 -3.06 -14.72 -9.69
C ALA A 518 -3.62 -13.57 -10.54
N ALA A 519 -3.72 -13.75 -11.86
CA ALA A 519 -4.30 -12.76 -12.77
C ALA A 519 -5.78 -12.49 -12.45
N ALA A 520 -6.57 -13.56 -12.26
CA ALA A 520 -7.98 -13.46 -11.87
C ALA A 520 -8.14 -12.71 -10.54
N THR A 521 -7.27 -12.98 -9.56
CA THR A 521 -7.25 -12.28 -8.26
C THR A 521 -6.95 -10.79 -8.43
N CYS A 522 -6.00 -10.42 -9.29
CA CYS A 522 -5.67 -9.02 -9.56
C CYS A 522 -6.87 -8.25 -10.12
N ILE A 523 -7.56 -8.80 -11.12
CA ILE A 523 -8.68 -8.13 -11.80
C ILE A 523 -10.03 -8.32 -11.10
N HIS A 524 -10.11 -9.16 -10.06
CA HIS A 524 -11.37 -9.40 -9.35
C HIS A 524 -11.91 -8.09 -8.74
N PRO A 525 -13.20 -7.74 -8.96
CA PRO A 525 -13.76 -6.47 -8.51
C PRO A 525 -13.63 -6.19 -7.01
N SER A 526 -13.67 -7.23 -6.18
CA SER A 526 -13.54 -7.14 -4.72
C SER A 526 -12.07 -7.16 -4.26
N HIS A 527 -11.15 -7.77 -5.02
CA HIS A 527 -9.77 -7.98 -4.56
C HIS A 527 -8.85 -6.86 -5.03
N ARG A 528 -8.87 -6.52 -6.33
CA ARG A 528 -8.11 -5.39 -6.93
C ARG A 528 -6.65 -5.33 -6.46
N GLU A 529 -5.91 -6.42 -6.66
CA GLU A 529 -4.55 -6.56 -6.16
C GLU A 529 -3.51 -5.85 -7.04
N PHE A 530 -3.60 -4.52 -7.08
CA PHE A 530 -2.65 -3.61 -7.72
C PHE A 530 -2.05 -2.65 -6.69
N GLY A 531 -0.76 -2.33 -6.82
CA GLY A 531 -0.08 -1.39 -5.95
C GLY A 531 -0.66 0.02 -6.09
N VAL A 532 -1.02 0.66 -4.97
CA VAL A 532 -1.72 1.96 -4.95
C VAL A 532 -0.90 3.05 -5.64
N THR A 533 0.38 3.17 -5.30
CA THR A 533 1.28 4.18 -5.89
C THR A 533 1.83 3.77 -7.25
N SER A 534 2.03 2.47 -7.48
CA SER A 534 2.75 1.98 -8.67
C SER A 534 1.86 1.57 -9.83
N GLY A 535 0.58 1.28 -9.58
CA GLY A 535 -0.35 0.69 -10.55
C GLY A 535 -0.03 -0.75 -10.96
N ARG A 536 1.04 -1.36 -10.42
CA ARG A 536 1.54 -2.68 -10.84
C ARG A 536 0.74 -3.80 -10.20
N PRO A 537 0.54 -4.94 -10.89
CA PRO A 537 -0.07 -6.11 -10.28
C PRO A 537 0.78 -6.64 -9.14
N ARG A 538 0.13 -7.05 -8.05
CA ARG A 538 0.78 -7.69 -6.91
C ARG A 538 0.89 -9.18 -7.14
N VAL A 539 1.99 -9.78 -6.69
CA VAL A 539 2.10 -11.24 -6.55
C VAL A 539 1.26 -11.63 -5.34
N VAL A 540 0.15 -12.36 -5.56
CA VAL A 540 -0.80 -12.77 -4.51
C VAL A 540 -0.67 -14.26 -4.18
N GLY A 541 -1.00 -14.63 -2.95
CA GLY A 541 -0.92 -16.00 -2.45
C GLY A 541 -1.74 -16.26 -1.18
N PHE A 542 -1.44 -17.39 -0.55
CA PHE A 542 -2.12 -17.85 0.68
C PHE A 542 -1.75 -16.99 1.90
N PHE A 543 -2.59 -17.04 2.94
CA PHE A 543 -2.16 -16.60 4.28
C PHE A 543 -1.01 -17.49 4.74
N ASP A 544 0.09 -16.84 5.13
CA ASP A 544 1.36 -17.50 5.38
C ASP A 544 1.59 -17.65 6.89
N CYS A 545 1.14 -18.78 7.45
CA CYS A 545 1.30 -19.01 8.89
C CYS A 545 2.76 -19.20 9.29
N VAL A 546 3.61 -19.68 8.38
CA VAL A 546 5.03 -19.90 8.66
C VAL A 546 5.73 -18.56 8.86
N ALA A 547 5.56 -17.66 7.89
CA ALA A 547 6.12 -16.32 7.98
C ALA A 547 5.47 -15.49 9.10
N HIS A 548 4.15 -15.58 9.29
CA HIS A 548 3.45 -14.81 10.32
C HIS A 548 3.83 -15.24 11.75
N ALA A 549 4.17 -16.52 11.97
CA ALA A 549 4.67 -16.98 13.27
C ALA A 549 5.94 -16.24 13.70
N GLU A 550 6.85 -15.92 12.77
CA GLU A 550 8.03 -15.09 13.07
C GLU A 550 7.64 -13.66 13.45
N VAL A 551 6.68 -13.07 12.72
CA VAL A 551 6.16 -11.73 13.01
C VAL A 551 5.66 -11.66 14.46
N MET A 552 4.96 -12.70 14.94
CA MET A 552 4.47 -12.75 16.33
C MET A 552 5.59 -12.85 17.35
N GLN A 553 6.66 -13.58 17.05
CA GLN A 553 7.83 -13.69 17.92
C GLN A 553 8.58 -12.35 18.05
N VAL A 554 8.57 -11.52 17.00
CA VAL A 554 9.32 -10.25 16.98
C VAL A 554 8.48 -9.03 17.36
N GLN A 555 7.23 -8.95 16.89
CA GLN A 555 6.38 -7.75 17.03
C GLN A 555 5.28 -7.89 18.09
N GLY A 556 5.09 -9.07 18.68
CA GLY A 556 4.05 -9.32 19.68
C GLY A 556 2.76 -9.92 19.11
N PRO A 557 1.80 -10.28 19.97
CA PRO A 557 0.81 -11.31 19.66
C PRO A 557 -0.45 -10.83 18.97
N TYR A 558 -0.83 -9.55 19.07
CA TYR A 558 -2.13 -9.09 18.57
C TYR A 558 -2.09 -8.84 17.05
N CYS A 559 -3.15 -9.28 16.37
CA CYS A 559 -3.29 -9.12 14.93
C CYS A 559 -4.71 -8.69 14.54
N SER A 560 -4.79 -7.80 13.57
CA SER A 560 -6.00 -7.49 12.81
C SER A 560 -5.82 -7.96 11.37
N ILE A 561 -6.79 -8.70 10.84
CA ILE A 561 -6.73 -9.22 9.47
C ILE A 561 -7.69 -8.42 8.60
N SER A 562 -7.15 -7.52 7.78
CA SER A 562 -7.93 -6.70 6.86
C SER A 562 -8.42 -7.49 5.65
N ALA A 563 -9.40 -6.91 4.94
CA ALA A 563 -9.95 -7.45 3.70
C ALA A 563 -10.39 -8.92 3.81
N PHE A 564 -10.87 -9.33 4.99
CA PHE A 564 -11.31 -10.70 5.25
C PHE A 564 -12.59 -11.03 4.47
N ASP A 565 -13.41 -10.01 4.17
CA ASP A 565 -14.57 -10.06 3.27
C ASP A 565 -14.25 -10.57 1.87
N ARG A 566 -13.00 -10.45 1.40
CA ARG A 566 -12.60 -11.05 0.11
C ARG A 566 -12.72 -12.56 0.09
N GLY A 567 -12.74 -13.20 1.26
CA GLY A 567 -13.04 -14.61 1.40
C GLY A 567 -14.47 -15.00 1.01
N ASP A 568 -15.40 -14.03 0.98
CA ASP A 568 -16.77 -14.23 0.51
C ASP A 568 -16.81 -14.70 -0.95
N ASP A 569 -15.77 -14.46 -1.73
CA ASP A 569 -15.71 -14.86 -3.14
C ASP A 569 -15.28 -16.33 -3.34
N TYR A 570 -14.90 -17.06 -2.28
CA TYR A 570 -14.31 -18.40 -2.37
C TYR A 570 -15.28 -19.53 -1.99
N ASP A 571 -15.32 -20.59 -2.81
CA ASP A 571 -15.99 -21.87 -2.47
C ASP A 571 -15.10 -22.73 -1.54
N ALA A 572 -13.79 -22.64 -1.72
CA ALA A 572 -12.76 -23.25 -0.91
C ALA A 572 -11.60 -22.27 -0.74
N TYR A 573 -10.92 -22.34 0.40
CA TYR A 573 -9.76 -21.51 0.71
C TYR A 573 -8.65 -22.35 1.32
N ALA A 574 -7.44 -21.80 1.43
CA ALA A 574 -6.34 -22.51 2.08
C ALA A 574 -5.36 -21.53 2.72
N VAL A 575 -4.61 -22.03 3.70
CA VAL A 575 -3.52 -21.30 4.35
C VAL A 575 -2.25 -22.13 4.31
N CYS A 576 -1.11 -21.49 4.14
CA CYS A 576 0.18 -22.17 4.21
C CYS A 576 0.55 -22.39 5.68
N ILE A 577 0.85 -23.63 6.04
CA ILE A 577 1.17 -24.05 7.41
C ILE A 577 2.60 -24.57 7.56
N ALA A 578 3.25 -24.94 6.45
CA ALA A 578 4.64 -25.34 6.39
C ALA A 578 5.18 -25.06 4.99
N TYR A 579 6.50 -25.00 4.87
CA TYR A 579 7.18 -25.03 3.58
C TYR A 579 7.90 -26.34 3.39
N ILE A 580 8.17 -26.66 2.13
CA ILE A 580 9.10 -27.69 1.73
C ILE A 580 10.18 -27.10 0.82
N PHE A 581 11.43 -27.30 1.17
CA PHE A 581 12.57 -26.90 0.35
C PHE A 581 12.82 -27.91 -0.78
N ILE A 582 12.87 -27.45 -2.03
CA ILE A 582 13.21 -28.26 -3.22
C ILE A 582 14.21 -27.51 -4.09
N HIS A 583 15.44 -28.00 -4.14
CA HIS A 583 16.47 -27.44 -5.01
C HIS A 583 16.47 -28.18 -6.37
N PRO A 584 16.29 -27.51 -7.52
CA PRO A 584 16.14 -28.18 -8.83
C PRO A 584 17.34 -29.07 -9.22
N LYS A 585 18.53 -28.79 -8.70
CA LYS A 585 19.75 -29.57 -8.95
C LYS A 585 20.07 -30.61 -7.86
N GLY A 586 19.19 -30.77 -6.87
CA GLY A 586 19.43 -31.65 -5.71
C GLY A 586 20.53 -31.17 -4.75
N SER A 587 21.07 -29.96 -4.94
CA SER A 587 22.09 -29.38 -4.07
C SER A 587 21.56 -29.10 -2.67
N THR A 588 22.43 -29.26 -1.67
CA THR A 588 22.17 -28.81 -0.30
C THR A 588 22.54 -27.33 -0.15
N MET A 589 21.86 -26.65 0.76
CA MET A 589 22.16 -25.27 1.12
C MET A 589 22.19 -25.12 2.64
N VAL A 590 22.89 -24.12 3.16
CA VAL A 590 23.00 -23.88 4.60
C VAL A 590 22.52 -22.47 4.91
N SER A 591 21.70 -22.35 5.95
CA SER A 591 21.21 -21.07 6.46
C SER A 591 21.05 -21.15 7.98
N ASN A 592 21.53 -20.15 8.71
CA ASN A 592 21.46 -20.09 10.17
C ASN A 592 22.00 -21.36 10.87
N GLY A 593 23.05 -21.99 10.31
CA GLY A 593 23.62 -23.23 10.83
C GLY A 593 22.79 -24.49 10.57
N ARG A 594 21.62 -24.39 9.93
CA ARG A 594 20.79 -25.52 9.49
C ARG A 594 21.09 -25.86 8.03
N THR A 595 21.27 -27.14 7.76
CA THR A 595 21.39 -27.67 6.39
C THR A 595 20.01 -27.99 5.83
N PHE A 596 19.76 -27.58 4.59
CA PHE A 596 18.54 -27.80 3.83
C PHE A 596 18.86 -28.68 2.63
N GLU A 597 18.26 -29.86 2.61
CA GLU A 597 18.25 -30.79 1.49
C GLU A 597 16.84 -30.91 0.92
N SER A 598 16.71 -31.31 -0.36
CA SER A 598 15.39 -31.41 -0.99
C SER A 598 14.49 -32.36 -0.20
N GLY A 599 13.33 -31.88 0.22
CA GLY A 599 12.43 -32.57 1.14
C GLY A 599 12.44 -32.02 2.57
N THR A 600 13.36 -31.13 2.92
CA THR A 600 13.39 -30.48 4.23
C THR A 600 12.12 -29.65 4.44
N ILE A 601 11.40 -29.96 5.54
CA ILE A 601 10.16 -29.27 5.92
C ILE A 601 10.48 -28.16 6.93
N ILE A 602 9.83 -27.01 6.76
CA ILE A 602 9.95 -25.84 7.63
C ILE A 602 8.55 -25.54 8.17
N LYS A 603 8.34 -25.73 9.47
CA LYS A 603 7.02 -25.59 10.10
C LYS A 603 6.80 -24.18 10.65
N ALA A 604 5.54 -23.77 10.79
CA ALA A 604 5.23 -22.53 11.51
C ALA A 604 5.78 -22.56 12.95
N GLY A 605 6.45 -21.48 13.34
CA GLY A 605 7.14 -21.37 14.63
C GLY A 605 8.62 -21.78 14.60
N GLU A 606 9.09 -22.46 13.54
CA GLU A 606 10.53 -22.64 13.31
C GLU A 606 11.18 -21.34 12.80
N GLN A 607 12.49 -21.22 13.03
CA GLN A 607 13.26 -20.09 12.49
C GLN A 607 13.22 -20.11 10.96
N LEU A 608 12.83 -18.99 10.34
CA LEU A 608 12.88 -18.87 8.88
C LEU A 608 14.33 -18.92 8.39
N PRO A 609 14.60 -19.53 7.23
CA PRO A 609 15.89 -19.44 6.58
C PRO A 609 16.01 -18.15 5.76
N THR A 610 17.18 -17.95 5.16
CA THR A 610 17.46 -16.80 4.29
C THR A 610 16.65 -16.79 3.02
N GLN A 611 16.48 -15.60 2.43
CA GLN A 611 15.75 -15.40 1.17
C GLN A 611 16.20 -16.36 0.05
N GLN A 612 17.48 -16.74 -0.01
CA GLN A 612 18.00 -17.69 -1.01
C GLN A 612 17.38 -19.10 -0.83
N ILE A 613 17.16 -19.56 0.40
CA ILE A 613 16.49 -20.83 0.68
C ILE A 613 14.99 -20.71 0.39
N LEU A 614 14.37 -19.61 0.82
CA LEU A 614 12.94 -19.34 0.62
C LEU A 614 12.56 -19.25 -0.86
N HIS A 615 13.52 -18.94 -1.74
CA HIS A 615 13.29 -18.97 -3.19
C HIS A 615 12.97 -20.37 -3.74
N TYR A 616 13.46 -21.40 -3.04
CA TYR A 616 13.26 -22.81 -3.40
C TYR A 616 12.19 -23.50 -2.55
N CYS A 617 11.54 -22.76 -1.65
CA CYS A 617 10.48 -23.28 -0.80
C CYS A 617 9.15 -23.30 -1.55
N GLN A 618 8.45 -24.43 -1.51
CA GLN A 618 7.07 -24.61 -1.96
C GLN A 618 6.14 -24.66 -0.72
N PRO A 619 4.88 -24.18 -0.83
CA PRO A 619 3.98 -24.16 0.31
C PRO A 619 3.31 -25.53 0.50
N ILE A 620 3.18 -25.95 1.75
CA ILE A 620 2.27 -27.01 2.19
C ILE A 620 1.06 -26.32 2.81
N VAL A 621 -0.11 -26.51 2.19
CA VAL A 621 -1.32 -25.77 2.55
C VAL A 621 -2.37 -26.64 3.22
N LYS A 622 -3.05 -26.08 4.22
CA LYS A 622 -4.26 -26.64 4.82
C LYS A 622 -5.48 -25.99 4.19
N GLN A 623 -6.28 -26.81 3.52
CA GLN A 623 -7.52 -26.36 2.90
C GLN A 623 -8.63 -26.24 3.95
N VAL A 624 -9.47 -25.22 3.79
CA VAL A 624 -10.68 -24.95 4.57
C VAL A 624 -11.85 -24.71 3.63
N ARG A 625 -13.07 -24.85 4.16
CA ARG A 625 -14.27 -24.50 3.41
C ARG A 625 -14.32 -22.97 3.18
N GLY A 626 -14.78 -22.53 2.02
CA GLY A 626 -15.14 -21.13 1.81
C GLY A 626 -16.48 -20.77 2.46
N TRP A 627 -16.80 -19.48 2.54
CA TRP A 627 -18.03 -18.99 3.17
C TRP A 627 -18.87 -18.10 2.25
N ARG A 628 -18.77 -18.29 0.93
CA ARG A 628 -19.58 -17.55 -0.05
C ARG A 628 -21.09 -17.57 0.23
N ASP A 629 -21.61 -18.68 0.74
CA ASP A 629 -23.04 -18.82 1.06
C ASP A 629 -23.44 -18.10 2.36
N THR A 630 -22.47 -17.66 3.16
CA THR A 630 -22.62 -16.91 4.41
C THR A 630 -21.63 -15.73 4.43
N PRO A 631 -21.75 -14.79 3.48
CA PRO A 631 -20.76 -13.73 3.27
C PRO A 631 -20.71 -12.79 4.48
N ILE A 632 -19.52 -12.38 4.89
CA ILE A 632 -19.34 -11.48 6.02
C ILE A 632 -19.30 -10.00 5.61
N PHE A 633 -19.23 -9.70 4.32
CA PHE A 633 -19.23 -8.32 3.82
C PHE A 633 -20.42 -7.54 4.37
N ALA A 634 -20.14 -6.40 5.00
CA ALA A 634 -21.11 -5.62 5.78
C ALA A 634 -22.36 -5.23 4.97
N ARG A 635 -22.19 -5.01 3.67
CA ARG A 635 -23.26 -4.59 2.76
C ARG A 635 -23.97 -5.73 2.04
N SER A 636 -23.58 -6.98 2.30
CA SER A 636 -24.26 -8.15 1.75
C SER A 636 -25.67 -8.31 2.34
N GLU A 637 -26.60 -8.85 1.55
CA GLU A 637 -27.97 -9.11 2.00
C GLU A 637 -28.05 -10.17 3.10
N TRP A 638 -27.10 -11.11 3.11
CA TRP A 638 -27.02 -12.10 4.19
C TRP A 638 -26.63 -11.43 5.52
N TRP A 639 -25.58 -10.60 5.51
CA TRP A 639 -25.08 -9.92 6.72
C TRP A 639 -26.16 -9.03 7.34
N LYS A 640 -26.81 -8.18 6.54
CA LYS A 640 -27.88 -7.28 7.01
C LYS A 640 -29.08 -7.98 7.66
N LYS A 641 -29.30 -9.27 7.34
CA LYS A 641 -30.41 -10.07 7.90
C LYS A 641 -30.06 -10.76 9.22
N GLN A 642 -28.79 -10.74 9.63
CA GLN A 642 -28.38 -11.37 10.88
C GLN A 642 -28.77 -10.50 12.09
N ALA A 643 -28.96 -11.15 13.23
CA ALA A 643 -29.06 -10.46 14.51
C ALA A 643 -27.65 -10.25 15.06
N HIS A 644 -27.29 -9.00 15.33
CA HIS A 644 -26.00 -8.61 15.88
C HIS A 644 -26.09 -8.43 17.41
N PRO A 645 -25.07 -8.84 18.20
CA PRO A 645 -23.82 -9.47 17.76
C PRO A 645 -24.02 -10.92 17.29
N VAL A 646 -23.40 -11.26 16.15
CA VAL A 646 -23.57 -12.58 15.52
C VAL A 646 -22.47 -13.57 15.96
N THR A 647 -22.80 -14.87 15.99
CA THR A 647 -21.76 -15.91 15.99
C THR A 647 -21.22 -16.03 14.56
N LEU A 648 -19.92 -15.93 14.38
CA LEU A 648 -19.34 -15.92 13.05
C LEU A 648 -19.60 -17.25 12.32
N PRO A 649 -19.72 -17.25 10.98
CA PRO A 649 -19.91 -18.47 10.21
C PRO A 649 -18.85 -19.54 10.53
N ALA A 650 -19.24 -20.82 10.50
CA ALA A 650 -18.34 -21.91 10.85
C ALA A 650 -17.03 -21.91 10.04
N PRO A 651 -17.03 -21.71 8.70
CA PRO A 651 -15.77 -21.68 7.94
C PRO A 651 -14.86 -20.49 8.30
N VAL A 652 -15.44 -19.35 8.71
CA VAL A 652 -14.69 -18.20 9.22
C VAL A 652 -14.03 -18.56 10.55
N CYS A 653 -14.78 -19.20 11.45
CA CYS A 653 -14.24 -19.67 12.74
C CYS A 653 -13.11 -20.70 12.54
N GLU A 654 -13.29 -21.65 11.61
CA GLU A 654 -12.28 -22.67 11.28
C GLU A 654 -10.97 -22.03 10.81
N LEU A 655 -11.06 -21.06 9.89
CA LEU A 655 -9.89 -20.35 9.39
C LEU A 655 -9.17 -19.56 10.48
N LEU A 656 -9.91 -18.82 11.29
CA LEU A 656 -9.35 -18.05 12.41
C LEU A 656 -8.63 -18.96 13.41
N ASP A 657 -9.24 -20.09 13.79
CA ASP A 657 -8.63 -21.02 14.73
C ASP A 657 -7.36 -21.68 14.17
N ILE A 658 -7.33 -21.98 12.87
CA ILE A 658 -6.12 -22.47 12.21
C ILE A 658 -5.00 -21.41 12.25
N ILE A 659 -5.32 -20.15 11.94
CA ILE A 659 -4.34 -19.06 11.98
C ILE A 659 -3.80 -18.88 13.41
N GLU A 660 -4.67 -18.79 14.42
CA GLU A 660 -4.26 -18.66 15.83
C GLU A 660 -3.44 -19.88 16.28
N HIS A 661 -3.83 -21.09 15.88
CA HIS A 661 -3.12 -22.31 16.25
C HIS A 661 -1.67 -22.34 15.75
N PHE A 662 -1.45 -22.08 14.46
CA PHE A 662 -0.13 -22.19 13.84
C PHE A 662 0.78 -20.99 14.10
N THR A 663 0.20 -19.80 14.25
CA THR A 663 0.98 -18.56 14.39
C THR A 663 1.13 -18.09 15.84
N LYS A 664 0.29 -18.63 16.74
CA LYS A 664 0.14 -18.16 18.13
C LYS A 664 -0.31 -16.69 18.24
N THR A 665 -0.81 -16.13 17.14
CA THR A 665 -1.42 -14.80 17.14
C THR A 665 -2.75 -14.81 17.92
N ILE A 666 -3.12 -13.64 18.43
CA ILE A 666 -4.45 -13.35 18.96
C ILE A 666 -5.11 -12.43 17.94
N VAL A 667 -6.08 -12.96 17.18
CA VAL A 667 -6.82 -12.15 16.21
C VAL A 667 -7.86 -11.35 16.98
N ILE A 668 -7.74 -10.02 16.96
CA ILE A 668 -8.66 -9.12 17.69
C ILE A 668 -9.78 -8.59 16.79
N SER A 669 -9.54 -8.55 15.48
CA SER A 669 -10.52 -8.07 14.52
C SER A 669 -10.27 -8.59 13.10
N ILE A 670 -11.33 -8.63 12.30
CA ILE A 670 -11.30 -8.91 10.87
C ILE A 670 -12.01 -7.80 10.08
N GLY A 671 -11.50 -7.46 8.90
CA GLY A 671 -12.16 -6.49 8.03
C GLY A 671 -13.35 -7.10 7.29
N ASN A 672 -14.48 -6.39 7.25
CA ASN A 672 -15.70 -6.83 6.55
C ASN A 672 -16.14 -5.88 5.43
N GLY A 673 -15.18 -5.20 4.79
CA GLY A 673 -15.40 -4.27 3.68
C GLY A 673 -14.25 -3.27 3.52
N PRO A 674 -14.35 -2.25 2.65
CA PRO A 674 -13.35 -1.21 2.48
C PRO A 674 -13.48 0.05 3.37
N ARG A 675 -14.63 0.34 4.00
CA ARG A 675 -14.83 1.58 4.80
C ARG A 675 -14.16 1.50 6.18
N GLY A 676 -13.85 2.64 6.80
CA GLY A 676 -13.14 2.69 8.10
C GLY A 676 -13.88 1.97 9.23
N ASP A 677 -15.21 2.08 9.24
CA ASP A 677 -16.14 1.45 10.19
C ASP A 677 -16.48 -0.02 9.88
N GLU A 678 -16.11 -0.52 8.70
CA GLU A 678 -16.29 -1.92 8.29
C GLU A 678 -15.17 -2.80 8.91
N ILE A 679 -15.27 -3.01 10.23
CA ILE A 679 -14.43 -3.89 11.06
C ILE A 679 -15.33 -4.74 11.97
N ILE A 680 -15.06 -6.04 12.05
CA ILE A 680 -15.66 -6.94 13.05
C ILE A 680 -14.62 -7.17 14.14
N TYR A 681 -14.86 -6.69 15.34
CA TYR A 681 -14.10 -7.11 16.53
C TYR A 681 -14.57 -8.47 16.97
N ILE A 682 -13.64 -9.32 17.41
CA ILE A 682 -13.95 -10.73 17.68
C ILE A 682 -13.57 -11.14 19.09
N GLU A 683 -14.42 -11.96 19.68
CA GLU A 683 -14.16 -12.65 20.93
C GLU A 683 -14.23 -14.16 20.74
N ARG A 684 -13.14 -14.85 21.10
CA ARG A 684 -13.08 -16.30 21.13
C ARG A 684 -13.89 -16.84 22.31
N ARG A 685 -14.92 -17.64 22.03
CA ARG A 685 -15.70 -18.34 23.06
C ARG A 685 -14.87 -19.49 23.63
N ARG A 686 -14.77 -19.54 24.95
CA ARG A 686 -14.15 -20.66 25.70
C ARG A 686 -15.04 -21.87 25.73
#